data_AF-A0A7W4E447-F1
#
_entry.id   AF-A0A7W4E447-F1
#
_cell.length_a   1.000
_cell.length_b   1.000
_cell.length_c   1.000
_cell.angle_alpha   90.00
_cell.angle_beta   90.00
_cell.angle_gamma   90.00
#
_symmetry.space_group_name_H-M   'P 1'
#
loop_
_entity.id
_entity.type
_entity.pdbx_description
1 polymer ?
#
loop_
_entity_poly.entity_id
_entity_poly.type
_entity_poly.pdbx_seq_one_letter_code
_entity_poly.pdbx_strand_id
1 'polypeptide(L)'
;MNGGAIGMQTAAIIIKGSQFIANTVGNDGSAIDIRDTTNSQLQKDSSYIDNTIFSGNIGISTKNQSLGTINLASYHGKELNFNNCEFINNVGAMGGAIGDYGNKLAVINISKSLFTKNDADGVFYSQNMQISLKDSIITGNISSNGNNSVASILGNSSFTTENTIIENNGNLESLAYSTIWIVPYDNGAHTQIILKKGTVIRDNTAKYGAIYAAWHKNNKNQKTTIIMEQGSKVYNNKAITGGDDFYFLRSTSNTDTCKLNIQLQSAANMNVKDQNGENIVGWFSDRANNRHSPLNPQENPAPLTIGVDGTLNYTGVASRAFALKAATKDQTPPSLQQINQQRIKRNKPILITFTGSDNLKIKSLEQIGNLPEGLTLQKKEISDRNREATISGSITRSGKYPLSFIITDFFGNRSVMNFDLVIYNPSNTDINTSNSGTSQQNQSIDSHGTGDNNTEETEQNAAEKKSSTETKAEDKPELVDGKTKYQDTVIFNPTIENGKCYTRREYLGIKDSETLVTSEEFKKALSFLRSYEMTMFDSVDGFAPKRNLSREEAAKIFSNFAINVLCRKPDMSLSVRYSDVENANSTLKPYITLAYQLGVMKGSGMGDGEFRPFDAITKAEVNAVLIRMILKSYLDEQTSGNKMRYTEYNKVATDLGIINQGAGAEPVLRNNVALMLFRAYKNQVFDWRDIDYFSYVLESRDLFVK
;
A
#
# COMPACT_ATOMS: atom_id res chain seq x y z
N MET A 1 -25.47 -35.13 10.85
CA MET A 1 -24.92 -36.02 11.89
C MET A 1 -24.30 -35.16 12.97
N ASN A 2 -24.29 -35.64 14.21
CA ASN A 2 -23.54 -35.03 15.31
C ASN A 2 -22.28 -35.88 15.53
N GLY A 3 -21.12 -35.23 15.55
CA GLY A 3 -19.80 -35.85 15.37
C GLY A 3 -19.30 -35.79 13.92
N GLY A 4 -17.97 -35.70 13.78
CA GLY A 4 -17.26 -35.70 12.49
C GLY A 4 -17.06 -37.09 11.89
N ALA A 5 -16.15 -37.18 10.91
CA ALA A 5 -15.73 -38.45 10.31
C ALA A 5 -15.23 -39.47 11.34
N ILE A 6 -14.63 -38.99 12.44
CA ILE A 6 -14.37 -39.78 13.65
C ILE A 6 -14.84 -38.99 14.88
N GLY A 7 -15.96 -39.40 15.48
CA GLY A 7 -16.38 -38.98 16.82
C GLY A 7 -15.97 -40.01 17.88
N MET A 8 -15.40 -39.57 19.02
CA MET A 8 -14.87 -40.48 20.03
C MET A 8 -14.88 -39.95 21.47
N GLN A 9 -14.87 -40.91 22.41
CA GLN A 9 -14.74 -40.70 23.86
C GLN A 9 -13.55 -41.53 24.39
N THR A 10 -12.34 -41.22 23.91
CA THR A 10 -11.07 -41.83 24.37
C THR A 10 -9.99 -40.75 24.52
N ALA A 11 -9.03 -40.96 25.41
CA ALA A 11 -7.99 -39.97 25.73
C ALA A 11 -6.69 -40.15 24.90
N ALA A 12 -6.49 -41.32 24.29
CA ALA A 12 -5.30 -41.67 23.51
C ALA A 12 -5.68 -42.05 22.08
N ILE A 13 -5.03 -41.43 21.11
CA ILE A 13 -5.33 -41.53 19.68
C ILE A 13 -4.02 -41.68 18.91
N ILE A 14 -3.99 -42.57 17.92
CA ILE A 14 -2.88 -42.67 16.96
C ILE A 14 -3.45 -42.71 15.55
N ILE A 15 -3.26 -41.62 14.80
CA ILE A 15 -3.61 -41.49 13.37
C ILE A 15 -2.30 -41.23 12.62
N LYS A 16 -2.06 -41.96 11.52
CA LYS A 16 -0.85 -41.81 10.71
C LYS A 16 -1.19 -41.94 9.22
N GLY A 17 -0.57 -41.11 8.37
CA GLY A 17 -0.64 -41.27 6.90
C GLY A 17 -2.07 -41.16 6.34
N SER A 18 -2.94 -40.39 6.98
CA SER A 18 -4.39 -40.39 6.75
C SER A 18 -4.87 -39.14 6.02
N GLN A 19 -6.09 -39.18 5.47
CA GLN A 19 -6.68 -38.06 4.75
C GLN A 19 -8.15 -37.87 5.13
N PHE A 20 -8.50 -36.65 5.52
CA PHE A 20 -9.85 -36.20 5.86
C PHE A 20 -10.25 -35.11 4.87
N ILE A 21 -10.99 -35.52 3.84
CA ILE A 21 -11.33 -34.69 2.68
C ILE A 21 -12.84 -34.42 2.65
N ALA A 22 -13.23 -33.15 2.48
CA ALA A 22 -14.61 -32.71 2.24
C ALA A 22 -15.67 -33.13 3.29
N ASN A 23 -15.27 -33.49 4.51
CA ASN A 23 -16.21 -33.92 5.53
C ASN A 23 -17.13 -32.77 5.94
N THR A 24 -18.44 -33.00 5.88
CA THR A 24 -19.48 -31.98 6.02
C THR A 24 -20.47 -32.40 7.09
N VAL A 25 -20.41 -31.78 8.28
CA VAL A 25 -21.23 -32.13 9.46
C VAL A 25 -21.65 -30.88 10.25
N GLY A 26 -22.56 -31.06 11.22
CA GLY A 26 -23.27 -29.96 11.88
C GLY A 26 -22.51 -29.27 13.02
N ASN A 27 -22.83 -29.66 14.26
CA ASN A 27 -22.56 -28.88 15.48
C ASN A 27 -21.34 -29.40 16.28
N ASP A 28 -20.38 -30.04 15.61
CA ASP A 28 -19.27 -30.76 16.23
C ASP A 28 -18.02 -30.65 15.34
N GLY A 29 -16.89 -31.25 15.75
CA GLY A 29 -15.65 -31.23 14.96
C GLY A 29 -15.82 -31.91 13.59
N SER A 30 -15.40 -31.28 12.49
CA SER A 30 -15.83 -31.71 11.15
C SER A 30 -15.11 -32.93 10.59
N ALA A 31 -13.81 -33.08 10.88
CA ALA A 31 -13.06 -34.31 10.60
C ALA A 31 -12.95 -35.19 11.85
N ILE A 32 -12.51 -34.62 12.98
CA ILE A 32 -12.30 -35.35 14.24
C ILE A 32 -13.00 -34.61 15.38
N ASP A 33 -13.69 -35.37 16.23
CA ASP A 33 -14.49 -34.84 17.32
C ASP A 33 -14.24 -35.65 18.60
N ILE A 34 -13.41 -35.11 19.49
CA ILE A 34 -12.99 -35.74 20.75
C ILE A 34 -13.79 -35.13 21.88
N ARG A 35 -14.55 -35.96 22.60
CA ARG A 35 -15.45 -35.54 23.68
C ARG A 35 -14.94 -36.06 25.03
N ASP A 36 -15.27 -35.30 26.08
CA ASP A 36 -15.05 -35.59 27.51
C ASP A 36 -14.78 -37.07 27.84
N THR A 37 -13.61 -37.32 28.43
CA THR A 37 -13.29 -38.58 29.09
C THR A 37 -13.05 -38.35 30.59
N THR A 38 -14.13 -38.47 31.37
CA THR A 38 -14.12 -38.44 32.84
C THR A 38 -13.23 -39.51 33.50
N ASN A 39 -12.67 -40.45 32.72
CA ASN A 39 -11.76 -41.49 33.20
C ASN A 39 -10.41 -40.92 33.67
N SER A 40 -10.12 -41.05 34.96
CA SER A 40 -8.89 -40.55 35.59
C SER A 40 -7.63 -41.35 35.27
N GLN A 41 -7.74 -42.60 34.80
CA GLN A 41 -6.56 -43.43 34.51
C GLN A 41 -5.86 -43.03 33.21
N LEU A 42 -6.63 -42.59 32.20
CA LEU A 42 -6.15 -42.34 30.84
C LEU A 42 -5.47 -40.98 30.66
N GLN A 43 -5.32 -40.19 31.73
CA GLN A 43 -4.70 -38.85 31.71
C GLN A 43 -3.16 -38.90 31.63
N LYS A 44 -2.59 -40.09 31.41
CA LYS A 44 -1.14 -40.35 31.36
C LYS A 44 -0.60 -40.52 29.93
N ASP A 45 -1.48 -40.82 28.98
CA ASP A 45 -1.10 -41.25 27.64
C ASP A 45 -1.10 -40.06 26.66
N SER A 46 -0.13 -40.05 25.75
CA SER A 46 0.03 -39.05 24.70
C SER A 46 -0.67 -39.50 23.41
N SER A 47 -1.37 -38.58 22.74
CA SER A 47 -1.94 -38.81 21.40
C SER A 47 -1.02 -38.30 20.29
N TYR A 48 -1.17 -38.88 19.10
CA TYR A 48 -0.36 -38.59 17.91
C TYR A 48 -1.21 -38.58 16.63
N ILE A 49 -1.06 -37.52 15.84
CA ILE A 49 -1.60 -37.39 14.48
C ILE A 49 -0.42 -37.01 13.58
N ASP A 50 0.12 -38.00 12.85
CA ASP A 50 1.29 -37.86 11.97
C ASP A 50 0.89 -37.87 10.49
N ASN A 51 1.59 -37.12 9.64
CA ASN A 51 1.51 -37.25 8.17
C ASN A 51 0.06 -37.23 7.65
N THR A 52 -0.78 -36.34 8.15
CA THR A 52 -2.23 -36.38 7.94
C THR A 52 -2.76 -35.07 7.34
N ILE A 53 -3.57 -35.20 6.29
CA ILE A 53 -4.15 -34.08 5.55
C ILE A 53 -5.62 -33.89 5.96
N PHE A 54 -5.98 -32.65 6.29
CA PHE A 54 -7.34 -32.18 6.55
C PHE A 54 -7.67 -31.11 5.52
N SER A 55 -8.41 -31.47 4.46
CA SER A 55 -8.68 -30.56 3.33
C SER A 55 -10.16 -30.40 3.02
N GLY A 56 -10.63 -29.15 2.92
CA GLY A 56 -11.99 -28.84 2.46
C GLY A 56 -13.10 -29.26 3.41
N ASN A 57 -12.82 -29.53 4.69
CA ASN A 57 -13.84 -29.96 5.66
C ASN A 57 -14.68 -28.75 6.11
N ILE A 58 -16.01 -28.91 6.19
CA ILE A 58 -16.97 -27.82 6.40
C ILE A 58 -17.88 -28.11 7.60
N GLY A 59 -17.84 -27.24 8.60
CA GLY A 59 -18.79 -27.26 9.71
C GLY A 59 -20.05 -26.42 9.39
N ILE A 60 -21.12 -27.07 8.94
CA ILE A 60 -22.33 -26.44 8.39
C ILE A 60 -23.36 -25.99 9.46
N SER A 61 -22.90 -25.60 10.65
CA SER A 61 -23.81 -25.14 11.71
C SER A 61 -24.38 -23.74 11.41
N THR A 62 -25.69 -23.57 11.58
CA THR A 62 -26.39 -22.28 11.43
C THR A 62 -26.32 -21.41 12.69
N LYS A 63 -25.44 -21.76 13.65
CA LYS A 63 -25.23 -21.08 14.93
C LYS A 63 -23.76 -21.18 15.37
N ASN A 64 -23.44 -20.53 16.48
CA ASN A 64 -22.20 -20.60 17.26
C ASN A 64 -21.91 -22.02 17.83
N GLN A 65 -21.84 -23.04 16.97
CA GLN A 65 -21.71 -24.45 17.34
C GLN A 65 -20.84 -25.28 16.37
N SER A 66 -20.23 -24.69 15.33
CA SER A 66 -19.17 -25.39 14.58
C SER A 66 -17.85 -25.25 15.33
N LEU A 67 -17.39 -26.34 15.94
CA LEU A 67 -16.27 -26.33 16.88
C LEU A 67 -14.89 -26.57 16.23
N GLY A 68 -14.84 -26.56 14.88
CA GLY A 68 -13.63 -26.64 14.07
C GLY A 68 -13.46 -27.92 13.26
N THR A 69 -12.30 -28.08 12.63
CA THR A 69 -11.93 -29.28 11.87
C THR A 69 -11.59 -30.43 12.81
N ILE A 70 -10.90 -30.11 13.89
CA ILE A 70 -10.69 -30.98 15.04
C ILE A 70 -11.26 -30.27 16.27
N ASN A 71 -12.30 -30.86 16.86
CA ASN A 71 -12.86 -30.41 18.14
C ASN A 71 -12.29 -31.24 19.28
N LEU A 72 -11.90 -30.57 20.36
CA LEU A 72 -11.23 -31.15 21.52
C LEU A 72 -12.05 -31.03 22.82
N ALA A 73 -13.37 -30.83 22.72
CA ALA A 73 -14.28 -30.49 23.83
C ALA A 73 -14.01 -31.24 25.16
N SER A 74 -13.21 -30.60 26.02
CA SER A 74 -12.65 -31.17 27.26
C SER A 74 -11.75 -32.40 27.04
N TYR A 75 -10.67 -32.23 26.28
CA TYR A 75 -9.63 -33.24 26.11
C TYR A 75 -8.90 -33.51 27.44
N HIS A 76 -8.77 -34.80 27.79
CA HIS A 76 -8.30 -35.22 29.11
C HIS A 76 -6.97 -36.01 29.12
N GLY A 77 -6.44 -36.38 27.95
CA GLY A 77 -5.14 -37.06 27.83
C GLY A 77 -3.97 -36.14 28.15
N LYS A 78 -2.76 -36.70 28.21
CA LYS A 78 -1.54 -35.99 28.65
C LYS A 78 -1.17 -34.84 27.71
N GLU A 79 -1.25 -35.09 26.41
CA GLU A 79 -0.92 -34.17 25.33
C GLU A 79 -1.43 -34.74 23.99
N LEU A 80 -1.72 -33.88 23.02
CA LEU A 80 -2.03 -34.25 21.64
C LEU A 80 -0.96 -33.66 20.71
N ASN A 81 -0.25 -34.54 20.01
CA ASN A 81 0.85 -34.18 19.13
C ASN A 81 0.42 -34.23 17.65
N PHE A 82 0.68 -33.16 16.91
CA PHE A 82 0.58 -33.08 15.45
C PHE A 82 1.99 -32.98 14.85
N ASN A 83 2.26 -33.77 13.82
CA ASN A 83 3.58 -33.80 13.17
C ASN A 83 3.43 -34.03 11.67
N ASN A 84 3.91 -33.07 10.87
CA ASN A 84 3.81 -33.07 9.41
C ASN A 84 2.35 -33.20 8.93
N CYS A 85 1.47 -32.35 9.43
CA CYS A 85 0.04 -32.33 9.08
C CYS A 85 -0.34 -31.07 8.29
N GLU A 86 -1.33 -31.19 7.40
CA GLU A 86 -1.74 -30.13 6.50
C GLU A 86 -3.22 -29.81 6.69
N PHE A 87 -3.54 -28.56 7.02
CA PHE A 87 -4.91 -28.06 7.17
C PHE A 87 -5.19 -27.04 6.07
N ILE A 88 -5.91 -27.46 5.03
CA ILE A 88 -6.08 -26.71 3.78
C ILE A 88 -7.57 -26.41 3.55
N ASN A 89 -7.92 -25.13 3.39
CA ASN A 89 -9.26 -24.73 2.91
C ASN A 89 -10.44 -25.29 3.74
N ASN A 90 -10.25 -25.48 5.05
CA ASN A 90 -11.33 -25.90 5.94
C ASN A 90 -12.14 -24.68 6.42
N VAL A 91 -13.44 -24.87 6.62
CA VAL A 91 -14.38 -23.80 6.99
C VAL A 91 -15.11 -24.16 8.28
N GLY A 92 -15.04 -23.30 9.29
CA GLY A 92 -15.67 -23.50 10.59
C GLY A 92 -16.37 -22.23 11.08
N ALA A 93 -17.61 -22.35 11.54
CA ALA A 93 -18.40 -21.20 11.98
C ALA A 93 -17.97 -20.61 13.35
N MET A 94 -17.06 -21.28 14.08
CA MET A 94 -16.29 -20.69 15.18
C MET A 94 -14.88 -21.27 15.25
N GLY A 95 -14.74 -22.55 15.56
CA GLY A 95 -13.42 -23.20 15.65
C GLY A 95 -12.75 -23.32 14.29
N GLY A 96 -11.43 -23.19 14.23
CA GLY A 96 -10.65 -23.29 12.99
C GLY A 96 -10.19 -24.71 12.67
N ALA A 97 -8.88 -24.86 12.44
CA ALA A 97 -8.27 -26.18 12.28
C ALA A 97 -8.38 -27.00 13.58
N ILE A 98 -8.17 -26.36 14.74
CA ILE A 98 -8.27 -26.98 16.06
C ILE A 98 -9.02 -26.04 17.02
N GLY A 99 -10.03 -26.56 17.71
CA GLY A 99 -10.83 -25.84 18.70
C GLY A 99 -10.99 -26.61 20.02
N ASP A 100 -10.89 -25.91 21.15
CA ASP A 100 -11.38 -26.39 22.46
C ASP A 100 -12.24 -25.33 23.16
N TYR A 101 -13.27 -25.84 23.84
CA TYR A 101 -14.32 -25.14 24.58
C TYR A 101 -14.45 -25.70 26.00
N GLY A 102 -13.45 -26.46 26.46
CA GLY A 102 -13.40 -27.13 27.75
C GLY A 102 -12.96 -26.23 28.91
N ASN A 103 -13.29 -26.70 30.12
CA ASN A 103 -12.88 -26.07 31.38
C ASN A 103 -11.53 -26.60 31.91
N LYS A 104 -10.90 -27.57 31.23
CA LYS A 104 -9.64 -28.21 31.62
C LYS A 104 -8.53 -27.83 30.64
N LEU A 105 -7.31 -27.72 31.15
CA LEU A 105 -6.13 -27.38 30.37
C LEU A 105 -5.70 -28.52 29.42
N ALA A 106 -5.99 -28.40 28.12
CA ALA A 106 -5.47 -29.31 27.10
C ALA A 106 -4.04 -28.88 26.67
N VAL A 107 -3.17 -29.86 26.34
CA VAL A 107 -1.78 -29.60 25.89
C VAL A 107 -1.62 -30.07 24.45
N ILE A 108 -1.36 -29.13 23.53
CA ILE A 108 -1.33 -29.36 22.08
C ILE A 108 0.05 -29.00 21.52
N ASN A 109 0.76 -30.01 21.03
CA ASN A 109 2.06 -29.83 20.37
C ASN A 109 1.87 -29.97 18.86
N ILE A 110 2.45 -29.06 18.08
CA ILE A 110 2.31 -29.03 16.61
C ILE A 110 3.69 -28.82 16.01
N SER A 111 4.07 -29.68 15.07
CA SER A 111 5.38 -29.64 14.42
C SER A 111 5.29 -29.84 12.92
N LYS A 112 6.15 -29.14 12.16
CA LYS A 112 6.31 -29.29 10.70
C LYS A 112 5.00 -29.19 9.90
N SER A 113 4.01 -28.46 10.42
CA SER A 113 2.63 -28.49 9.91
C SER A 113 2.28 -27.22 9.14
N LEU A 114 1.39 -27.35 8.15
CA LEU A 114 0.91 -26.26 7.30
C LEU A 114 -0.55 -25.96 7.60
N PHE A 115 -0.88 -24.68 7.79
CA PHE A 115 -2.26 -24.19 7.94
C PHE A 115 -2.49 -23.11 6.89
N THR A 116 -3.31 -23.38 5.87
CA THR A 116 -3.54 -22.41 4.78
C THR A 116 -4.97 -22.38 4.23
N LYS A 117 -5.41 -21.17 3.86
CA LYS A 117 -6.74 -20.89 3.27
C LYS A 117 -7.94 -21.30 4.15
N ASN A 118 -7.75 -21.54 5.44
CA ASN A 118 -8.85 -21.87 6.35
C ASN A 118 -9.63 -20.60 6.71
N ASP A 119 -10.94 -20.74 6.99
CA ASP A 119 -11.84 -19.65 7.35
C ASP A 119 -12.62 -19.98 8.64
N ALA A 120 -12.34 -19.24 9.73
CA ALA A 120 -12.94 -19.43 11.06
C ALA A 120 -12.64 -18.27 12.04
N ASP A 121 -13.00 -18.38 13.32
CA ASP A 121 -12.62 -17.42 14.39
C ASP A 121 -11.19 -17.66 14.91
N GLY A 122 -10.27 -17.97 13.99
CA GLY A 122 -8.87 -18.31 14.21
C GLY A 122 -8.60 -19.77 13.91
N VAL A 123 -7.52 -20.05 13.17
CA VAL A 123 -6.98 -21.41 12.93
C VAL A 123 -6.90 -22.22 14.23
N PHE A 124 -6.55 -21.55 15.34
CA PHE A 124 -6.62 -22.08 16.70
C PHE A 124 -7.65 -21.32 17.55
N TYR A 125 -8.68 -22.01 18.03
CA TYR A 125 -9.62 -21.47 19.00
C TYR A 125 -9.40 -22.13 20.37
N SER A 126 -9.09 -21.34 21.40
CA SER A 126 -8.48 -21.87 22.62
C SER A 126 -9.11 -21.31 23.88
N GLN A 127 -10.07 -22.03 24.46
CA GLN A 127 -10.49 -21.84 25.85
C GLN A 127 -9.72 -22.85 26.72
N ASN A 128 -8.72 -22.36 27.46
CA ASN A 128 -7.81 -23.17 28.28
C ASN A 128 -7.01 -24.25 27.51
N MET A 129 -6.23 -23.89 26.48
CA MET A 129 -5.20 -24.80 25.92
C MET A 129 -3.78 -24.22 26.05
N GLN A 130 -2.79 -25.10 26.21
CA GLN A 130 -1.38 -24.79 25.93
C GLN A 130 -1.05 -25.26 24.52
N ILE A 131 -0.86 -24.33 23.59
CA ILE A 131 -0.50 -24.62 22.20
C ILE A 131 0.98 -24.33 21.98
N SER A 132 1.72 -25.28 21.42
CA SER A 132 3.12 -25.12 21.03
C SER A 132 3.32 -25.47 19.56
N LEU A 133 3.62 -24.49 18.71
CA LEU A 133 4.00 -24.69 17.32
C LEU A 133 5.52 -24.68 17.15
N LYS A 134 6.02 -25.60 16.33
CA LYS A 134 7.43 -25.69 15.95
C LYS A 134 7.62 -25.97 14.46
N ASP A 135 8.60 -25.31 13.83
CA ASP A 135 9.01 -25.55 12.43
C ASP A 135 7.82 -25.53 11.43
N SER A 136 6.78 -24.71 11.70
CA SER A 136 5.46 -24.78 11.05
C SER A 136 5.11 -23.48 10.29
N ILE A 137 4.11 -23.52 9.39
CA ILE A 137 3.70 -22.39 8.55
C ILE A 137 2.19 -22.14 8.65
N ILE A 138 1.79 -20.88 8.84
CA ILE A 138 0.41 -20.42 8.84
C ILE A 138 0.28 -19.28 7.80
N THR A 139 -0.40 -19.52 6.68
CA THR A 139 -0.46 -18.54 5.58
C THR A 139 -1.79 -18.47 4.84
N GLY A 140 -2.29 -17.26 4.56
CA GLY A 140 -3.51 -17.04 3.77
C GLY A 140 -4.82 -17.46 4.45
N ASN A 141 -4.84 -17.62 5.78
CA ASN A 141 -6.06 -17.94 6.53
C ASN A 141 -6.87 -16.65 6.82
N ILE A 142 -8.19 -16.76 6.90
CA ILE A 142 -9.11 -15.63 7.02
C ILE A 142 -10.14 -15.86 8.15
N SER A 143 -10.98 -14.85 8.38
CA SER A 143 -12.09 -14.93 9.33
C SER A 143 -13.28 -14.14 8.80
N SER A 144 -14.16 -14.80 8.03
CA SER A 144 -15.33 -14.18 7.41
C SER A 144 -16.32 -13.62 8.45
N ASN A 145 -16.36 -14.23 9.63
CA ASN A 145 -17.09 -13.73 10.81
C ASN A 145 -16.46 -12.47 11.45
N GLY A 146 -15.28 -12.04 11.01
CA GLY A 146 -14.59 -10.85 11.47
C GLY A 146 -13.86 -10.98 12.81
N ASN A 147 -13.69 -12.20 13.35
CA ASN A 147 -12.98 -12.41 14.61
C ASN A 147 -11.45 -12.37 14.42
N ASN A 148 -10.76 -13.50 14.21
CA ASN A 148 -9.28 -13.50 14.15
C ASN A 148 -8.77 -14.45 13.07
N SER A 149 -7.70 -14.11 12.36
CA SER A 149 -7.24 -14.92 11.22
C SER A 149 -6.35 -16.11 11.59
N VAL A 150 -5.72 -16.11 12.78
CA VAL A 150 -4.78 -17.17 13.19
C VAL A 150 -5.11 -17.77 14.56
N ALA A 151 -5.29 -16.97 15.60
CA ALA A 151 -5.52 -17.53 16.94
C ALA A 151 -6.42 -16.67 17.84
N SER A 152 -7.27 -17.35 18.61
CA SER A 152 -8.11 -16.78 19.67
C SER A 152 -7.74 -17.43 21.01
N ILE A 153 -6.89 -16.76 21.79
CA ILE A 153 -6.25 -17.27 23.02
C ILE A 153 -6.99 -16.75 24.25
N LEU A 154 -7.87 -17.57 24.82
CA LEU A 154 -8.85 -17.18 25.84
C LEU A 154 -8.63 -17.88 27.19
N GLY A 155 -9.12 -17.29 28.28
CA GLY A 155 -9.10 -17.92 29.61
C GLY A 155 -7.68 -18.07 30.17
N ASN A 156 -7.23 -19.30 30.41
CA ASN A 156 -5.87 -19.60 30.90
C ASN A 156 -4.94 -20.15 29.81
N SER A 157 -5.23 -19.87 28.54
CA SER A 157 -4.50 -20.43 27.40
C SER A 157 -3.09 -19.84 27.20
N SER A 158 -2.18 -20.63 26.65
CA SER A 158 -0.88 -20.20 26.16
C SER A 158 -0.67 -20.53 24.68
N PHE A 159 0.05 -19.66 23.97
CA PHE A 159 0.42 -19.84 22.56
C PHE A 159 1.93 -19.62 22.40
N THR A 160 2.66 -20.71 22.16
CA THR A 160 4.11 -20.74 22.00
C THR A 160 4.47 -21.06 20.56
N THR A 161 5.45 -20.38 19.99
CA THR A 161 5.93 -20.60 18.62
C THR A 161 7.45 -20.68 18.58
N GLU A 162 8.01 -21.59 17.79
CA GLU A 162 9.45 -21.78 17.58
C GLU A 162 9.72 -22.05 16.09
N ASN A 163 10.68 -21.38 15.44
CA ASN A 163 10.93 -21.53 13.99
C ASN A 163 9.66 -21.47 13.09
N THR A 164 8.63 -20.72 13.49
CA THR A 164 7.28 -20.79 12.90
C THR A 164 6.94 -19.50 12.15
N ILE A 165 6.44 -19.63 10.93
CA ILE A 165 6.10 -18.50 10.05
C ILE A 165 4.58 -18.27 10.06
N ILE A 166 4.16 -17.03 10.27
CA ILE A 166 2.76 -16.59 10.29
C ILE A 166 2.63 -15.37 9.37
N GLU A 167 2.17 -15.56 8.14
CA GLU A 167 2.19 -14.51 7.13
C GLU A 167 0.97 -14.46 6.20
N ASN A 168 0.67 -13.27 5.65
CA ASN A 168 -0.43 -13.06 4.70
C ASN A 168 -1.82 -13.52 5.21
N ASN A 169 -2.04 -13.56 6.53
CA ASN A 169 -3.34 -13.95 7.11
C ASN A 169 -4.24 -12.72 7.36
N GLY A 170 -5.56 -12.91 7.24
CA GLY A 170 -6.57 -11.86 7.25
C GLY A 170 -6.70 -11.14 5.92
N ASN A 171 -7.80 -10.42 5.70
CA ASN A 171 -8.06 -9.69 4.46
C ASN A 171 -8.80 -8.36 4.72
N LEU A 172 -8.87 -7.50 3.71
CA LEU A 172 -9.51 -6.16 3.81
C LEU A 172 -11.03 -6.15 3.58
N GLU A 173 -11.63 -7.29 3.21
CA GLU A 173 -13.07 -7.38 2.87
C GLU A 173 -13.92 -7.88 4.03
N SER A 174 -13.44 -8.85 4.80
CA SER A 174 -13.90 -9.15 6.15
C SER A 174 -12.75 -9.00 7.14
N LEU A 175 -12.72 -7.86 7.82
CA LEU A 175 -11.65 -7.44 8.70
C LEU A 175 -11.74 -8.13 10.06
N ALA A 176 -10.93 -9.18 10.22
CA ALA A 176 -10.57 -9.73 11.51
C ALA A 176 -10.18 -8.62 12.51
N TYR A 177 -10.62 -8.72 13.77
CA TYR A 177 -10.12 -7.92 14.89
C TYR A 177 -8.59 -7.95 14.96
N SER A 178 -7.97 -9.14 14.83
CA SER A 178 -6.50 -9.28 14.87
C SER A 178 -6.00 -10.54 14.15
N THR A 179 -4.68 -10.69 14.03
CA THR A 179 -4.09 -11.98 13.62
C THR A 179 -4.12 -12.96 14.80
N ILE A 180 -3.59 -12.54 15.95
CA ILE A 180 -3.61 -13.27 17.23
C ILE A 180 -4.30 -12.40 18.29
N TRP A 181 -5.44 -12.87 18.78
CA TRP A 181 -6.17 -12.25 19.89
C TRP A 181 -5.86 -12.94 21.20
N ILE A 182 -5.70 -12.17 22.26
CA ILE A 182 -5.44 -12.69 23.60
C ILE A 182 -6.31 -12.00 24.65
N VAL A 183 -7.13 -12.79 25.36
CA VAL A 183 -8.09 -12.32 26.37
C VAL A 183 -8.09 -13.23 27.60
N PRO A 184 -7.49 -12.82 28.73
CA PRO A 184 -7.79 -13.43 30.01
C PRO A 184 -9.26 -13.11 30.34
N TYR A 185 -10.16 -14.05 30.11
CA TYR A 185 -11.61 -13.77 30.12
C TYR A 185 -12.19 -13.74 31.55
N ASP A 186 -11.80 -14.69 32.39
CA ASP A 186 -12.37 -14.92 33.72
C ASP A 186 -11.67 -14.13 34.84
N ASN A 187 -12.15 -14.29 36.08
CA ASN A 187 -11.47 -13.73 37.25
C ASN A 187 -10.19 -14.52 37.56
N GLY A 188 -9.06 -13.83 37.71
CA GLY A 188 -7.75 -14.45 37.97
C GLY A 188 -7.09 -15.13 36.75
N ALA A 189 -7.73 -15.08 35.57
CA ALA A 189 -7.26 -15.77 34.37
C ALA A 189 -5.89 -15.26 33.89
N HIS A 190 -4.99 -16.17 33.49
CA HIS A 190 -3.66 -15.83 32.98
C HIS A 190 -3.41 -16.39 31.57
N THR A 191 -3.46 -15.54 30.54
CA THR A 191 -3.09 -15.89 29.16
C THR A 191 -1.63 -15.56 28.82
N GLN A 192 -1.04 -16.32 27.90
CA GLN A 192 0.38 -16.19 27.55
C GLN A 192 0.65 -16.31 26.03
N ILE A 193 1.53 -15.46 25.49
CA ILE A 193 2.15 -15.61 24.16
C ILE A 193 3.67 -15.67 24.34
N ILE A 194 4.32 -16.65 23.72
CA ILE A 194 5.78 -16.84 23.75
C ILE A 194 6.28 -17.02 22.31
N LEU A 195 6.88 -15.98 21.74
CA LEU A 195 7.51 -16.03 20.43
C LEU A 195 9.00 -16.38 20.60
N LYS A 196 9.36 -17.64 20.40
CA LYS A 196 10.75 -18.09 20.48
C LYS A 196 11.55 -17.76 19.22
N LYS A 197 12.87 -17.96 19.31
CA LYS A 197 13.80 -17.87 18.18
C LYS A 197 13.24 -18.52 16.89
N GLY A 198 13.41 -17.84 15.77
CA GLY A 198 12.98 -18.29 14.45
C GLY A 198 11.50 -18.06 14.14
N THR A 199 10.67 -17.64 15.10
CA THR A 199 9.30 -17.19 14.80
C THR A 199 9.30 -15.93 13.95
N VAL A 200 8.47 -15.86 12.90
CA VAL A 200 8.26 -14.67 12.07
C VAL A 200 6.76 -14.42 11.89
N ILE A 201 6.29 -13.23 12.26
CA ILE A 201 4.90 -12.78 12.04
C ILE A 201 4.92 -11.51 11.17
N ARG A 202 4.50 -11.62 9.90
CA ARG A 202 4.64 -10.54 8.91
C ARG A 202 3.49 -10.46 7.91
N ASP A 203 3.28 -9.32 7.29
CA ASP A 203 2.38 -9.15 6.13
C ASP A 203 0.90 -9.55 6.41
N ASN A 204 0.53 -9.74 7.67
CA ASN A 204 -0.85 -10.05 8.08
C ASN A 204 -1.69 -8.76 8.15
N THR A 205 -2.97 -8.85 7.81
CA THR A 205 -3.89 -7.70 7.74
C THR A 205 -5.05 -7.84 8.71
N ALA A 206 -5.27 -6.83 9.55
CA ALA A 206 -6.38 -6.83 10.51
C ALA A 206 -6.83 -5.41 10.93
N LYS A 207 -7.90 -5.35 11.72
CA LYS A 207 -8.47 -4.10 12.26
C LYS A 207 -7.59 -3.49 13.36
N TYR A 208 -6.99 -4.34 14.19
CA TYR A 208 -5.98 -4.04 15.21
C TYR A 208 -4.73 -4.89 14.94
N GLY A 209 -3.62 -4.61 15.62
CA GLY A 209 -2.31 -5.20 15.34
C GLY A 209 -2.22 -6.72 15.29
N ALA A 210 -1.13 -7.22 14.71
CA ALA A 210 -0.83 -8.65 14.59
C ALA A 210 -1.04 -9.40 15.92
N ILE A 211 -0.61 -8.81 17.04
CA ILE A 211 -0.98 -9.27 18.38
C ILE A 211 -1.86 -8.21 19.07
N TYR A 212 -3.09 -8.60 19.41
CA TYR A 212 -4.08 -7.75 20.07
C TYR A 212 -4.48 -8.32 21.44
N ALA A 213 -4.25 -7.56 22.53
CA ALA A 213 -4.73 -7.94 23.86
C ALA A 213 -5.89 -7.06 24.36
N ALA A 214 -6.92 -7.71 24.90
CA ALA A 214 -8.09 -7.08 25.51
C ALA A 214 -8.46 -7.75 26.85
N TRP A 215 -9.11 -7.00 27.75
CA TRP A 215 -9.51 -7.46 29.09
C TRP A 215 -11.02 -7.35 29.28
N HIS A 216 -11.61 -8.27 30.04
CA HIS A 216 -13.05 -8.25 30.26
C HIS A 216 -13.41 -7.29 31.41
N LYS A 217 -14.09 -6.19 31.08
CA LYS A 217 -14.29 -5.01 31.95
C LYS A 217 -14.88 -5.28 33.34
N ASN A 218 -15.63 -6.38 33.49
CA ASN A 218 -16.35 -6.71 34.71
C ASN A 218 -15.54 -7.60 35.67
N ASN A 219 -14.42 -8.18 35.20
CA ASN A 219 -13.63 -9.17 35.93
C ASN A 219 -12.32 -8.57 36.48
N LYS A 220 -11.69 -9.29 37.42
CA LYS A 220 -10.56 -8.84 38.26
C LYS A 220 -9.41 -9.84 38.25
N ASN A 221 -8.24 -9.40 38.69
CA ASN A 221 -7.00 -10.19 38.82
C ASN A 221 -6.49 -10.81 37.50
N GLN A 222 -6.95 -10.30 36.36
CA GLN A 222 -6.63 -10.82 35.04
C GLN A 222 -5.20 -10.51 34.62
N LYS A 223 -4.53 -11.44 33.95
CA LYS A 223 -3.14 -11.28 33.53
C LYS A 223 -2.93 -11.72 32.08
N THR A 224 -2.25 -10.88 31.31
CA THR A 224 -1.69 -11.24 30.01
C THR A 224 -0.17 -11.22 30.11
N THR A 225 0.53 -12.15 29.45
CA THR A 225 1.99 -12.14 29.36
C THR A 225 2.43 -12.38 27.93
N ILE A 226 3.29 -11.50 27.40
CA ILE A 226 3.82 -11.59 26.04
C ILE A 226 5.35 -11.56 26.12
N ILE A 227 6.00 -12.62 25.64
CA ILE A 227 7.45 -12.77 25.66
C ILE A 227 7.94 -12.97 24.21
N MET A 228 8.92 -12.18 23.80
CA MET A 228 9.70 -12.40 22.58
C MET A 228 11.13 -12.75 22.95
N GLU A 229 11.53 -14.00 22.69
CA GLU A 229 12.94 -14.39 22.76
C GLU A 229 13.72 -13.79 21.58
N GLN A 230 15.03 -13.62 21.78
CA GLN A 230 15.92 -13.08 20.76
C GLN A 230 15.86 -13.89 19.46
N GLY A 231 15.59 -13.20 18.34
CA GLY A 231 15.49 -13.82 17.02
C GLY A 231 14.11 -14.37 16.66
N SER A 232 13.06 -14.13 17.45
CA SER A 232 11.70 -13.98 16.89
C SER A 232 11.59 -12.67 16.10
N LYS A 233 10.55 -12.47 15.28
CA LYS A 233 10.28 -11.21 14.55
C LYS A 233 8.78 -10.97 14.41
N VAL A 234 8.36 -9.72 14.56
CA VAL A 234 7.02 -9.22 14.20
C VAL A 234 7.25 -7.87 13.49
N TYR A 235 6.85 -7.77 12.22
CA TYR A 235 7.07 -6.57 11.39
C TYR A 235 6.16 -6.56 10.14
N ASN A 236 5.91 -5.37 9.58
CA ASN A 236 5.16 -5.17 8.32
C ASN A 236 3.77 -5.81 8.30
N ASN A 237 3.16 -6.00 9.47
CA ASN A 237 1.72 -6.28 9.57
C ASN A 237 0.94 -4.96 9.37
N LYS A 238 -0.36 -5.04 9.09
CA LYS A 238 -1.17 -3.88 8.68
C LYS A 238 -2.42 -3.75 9.55
N ALA A 239 -2.44 -2.75 10.45
CA ALA A 239 -3.58 -2.46 11.33
C ALA A 239 -4.32 -1.17 10.90
N ILE A 240 -5.64 -1.25 10.77
CA ILE A 240 -6.45 -0.07 10.40
C ILE A 240 -6.63 0.92 11.55
N THR A 241 -6.64 0.47 12.80
CA THR A 241 -6.93 1.32 13.98
C THR A 241 -5.68 1.73 14.79
N GLY A 242 -4.50 1.54 14.18
CA GLY A 242 -3.16 1.82 14.74
C GLY A 242 -2.58 0.69 15.59
N GLY A 243 -1.25 0.70 15.77
CA GLY A 243 -0.51 -0.39 16.42
C GLY A 243 -0.35 -1.58 15.50
N ASP A 244 0.42 -1.44 14.41
CA ASP A 244 0.49 -2.40 13.30
C ASP A 244 0.90 -3.82 13.71
N ASP A 245 1.95 -3.93 14.54
CA ASP A 245 2.44 -5.21 15.03
C ASP A 245 1.84 -5.56 16.40
N PHE A 246 1.66 -4.55 17.28
CA PHE A 246 1.15 -4.74 18.64
C PHE A 246 0.12 -3.67 19.03
N TYR A 247 -1.07 -4.11 19.47
CA TYR A 247 -2.12 -3.22 19.97
C TYR A 247 -2.71 -3.72 21.29
N PHE A 248 -2.79 -2.86 22.31
CA PHE A 248 -3.24 -3.25 23.65
C PHE A 248 -4.32 -2.33 24.21
N LEU A 249 -5.43 -2.94 24.65
CA LEU A 249 -6.60 -2.32 25.28
C LEU A 249 -6.90 -2.99 26.64
N ARG A 250 -6.08 -2.70 27.66
CA ARG A 250 -6.46 -3.01 29.05
C ARG A 250 -7.72 -2.23 29.44
N SER A 251 -8.60 -2.89 30.17
CA SER A 251 -9.76 -2.26 30.81
C SER A 251 -9.36 -1.07 31.69
N THR A 252 -10.15 0.00 31.64
CA THR A 252 -10.04 1.14 32.56
C THR A 252 -10.75 0.90 33.89
N SER A 253 -11.69 -0.05 33.96
CA SER A 253 -12.14 -0.62 35.24
C SER A 253 -11.18 -1.72 35.69
N ASN A 254 -10.91 -1.78 37.00
CA ASN A 254 -10.07 -2.78 37.69
C ASN A 254 -8.55 -2.73 37.35
N THR A 255 -8.01 -1.56 36.98
CA THR A 255 -6.59 -1.30 36.64
C THR A 255 -5.58 -1.94 37.59
N ASP A 256 -5.87 -1.90 38.89
CA ASP A 256 -4.95 -2.27 39.96
C ASP A 256 -4.82 -3.81 40.09
N THR A 257 -5.79 -4.52 39.53
CA THR A 257 -5.85 -5.99 39.52
C THR A 257 -5.50 -6.59 38.16
N CYS A 258 -5.77 -5.86 37.06
CA CYS A 258 -5.60 -6.36 35.69
C CYS A 258 -4.22 -5.97 35.12
N LYS A 259 -3.37 -6.97 34.88
CA LYS A 259 -1.94 -6.79 34.58
C LYS A 259 -1.56 -7.22 33.16
N LEU A 260 -0.66 -6.44 32.56
CA LEU A 260 -0.07 -6.70 31.25
C LEU A 260 1.45 -6.76 31.42
N ASN A 261 2.01 -7.96 31.38
CA ASN A 261 3.45 -8.17 31.40
C ASN A 261 3.93 -8.32 29.95
N ILE A 262 4.87 -7.49 29.51
CA ILE A 262 5.47 -7.62 28.17
C ILE A 262 6.98 -7.62 28.30
N GLN A 263 7.64 -8.52 27.58
CA GLN A 263 9.07 -8.54 27.34
C GLN A 263 9.28 -8.68 25.83
N LEU A 264 9.53 -7.58 25.13
CA LEU A 264 9.95 -7.60 23.73
C LEU A 264 11.47 -7.56 23.65
N GLN A 265 12.07 -8.26 22.68
CA GLN A 265 13.47 -8.05 22.34
C GLN A 265 13.71 -6.65 21.74
N SER A 266 14.95 -6.30 21.43
CA SER A 266 15.27 -5.01 20.79
C SER A 266 14.67 -4.91 19.39
N ALA A 267 14.09 -3.75 19.06
CA ALA A 267 13.42 -3.53 17.77
C ALA A 267 14.36 -3.69 16.57
N ALA A 268 15.65 -3.40 16.75
CA ALA A 268 16.70 -3.63 15.75
C ALA A 268 16.81 -5.09 15.27
N ASN A 269 16.48 -6.08 16.13
CA ASN A 269 16.51 -7.50 15.76
C ASN A 269 15.22 -7.99 15.09
N MET A 270 14.11 -7.26 15.22
CA MET A 270 12.80 -7.65 14.68
C MET A 270 12.62 -7.36 13.19
N ASN A 271 13.54 -6.63 12.53
CA ASN A 271 13.39 -6.12 11.17
C ASN A 271 12.15 -5.20 10.97
N VAL A 272 11.86 -4.29 11.91
CA VAL A 272 10.71 -3.36 11.85
C VAL A 272 10.88 -2.31 10.75
N LYS A 273 10.74 -2.71 9.49
CA LYS A 273 11.00 -1.94 8.26
C LYS A 273 9.87 -2.10 7.26
N ASP A 274 9.60 -1.03 6.53
CA ASP A 274 8.63 -0.97 5.44
C ASP A 274 9.22 -1.51 4.12
N GLN A 275 8.42 -1.50 3.06
CA GLN A 275 8.80 -1.88 1.70
C GLN A 275 9.98 -1.08 1.09
N ASN A 276 10.33 0.08 1.64
CA ASN A 276 11.47 0.89 1.22
C ASN A 276 12.74 0.60 2.06
N GLY A 277 12.63 -0.23 3.09
CA GLY A 277 13.68 -0.47 4.07
C GLY A 277 13.79 0.63 5.14
N GLU A 278 12.85 1.57 5.21
CA GLU A 278 12.78 2.57 6.28
C GLU A 278 12.01 2.02 7.48
N ASN A 279 12.31 2.48 8.70
CA ASN A 279 11.77 1.83 9.89
C ASN A 279 10.31 2.25 10.17
N ILE A 280 9.43 1.28 10.48
CA ILE A 280 7.99 1.52 10.70
C ILE A 280 7.77 2.30 12.00
N VAL A 281 7.04 3.42 11.93
CA VAL A 281 6.56 4.18 13.08
C VAL A 281 5.13 3.78 13.44
N GLY A 282 4.79 3.74 14.73
CA GLY A 282 3.45 3.32 15.18
C GLY A 282 3.23 1.81 15.32
N TRP A 283 4.26 0.99 15.11
CA TRP A 283 4.23 -0.48 15.22
C TRP A 283 3.69 -1.03 16.56
N PHE A 284 3.84 -0.28 17.65
CA PHE A 284 3.35 -0.62 19.00
C PHE A 284 2.44 0.48 19.56
N SER A 285 1.30 0.09 20.12
CA SER A 285 0.34 0.99 20.77
C SER A 285 -0.41 0.34 21.94
N ASP A 286 -0.03 0.68 23.17
CA ASP A 286 -0.79 0.44 24.40
C ASP A 286 -1.63 1.67 24.78
N ARG A 287 -2.90 1.64 24.38
CA ARG A 287 -3.89 2.69 24.63
C ARG A 287 -4.16 2.90 26.13
N ALA A 288 -4.09 1.85 26.93
CA ALA A 288 -4.59 1.86 28.30
C ALA A 288 -3.62 2.47 29.33
N ASN A 289 -2.43 2.87 28.88
CA ASN A 289 -1.48 3.68 29.61
C ASN A 289 -0.99 4.88 28.78
N ASN A 290 -1.65 5.19 27.64
CA ASN A 290 -1.22 6.17 26.63
C ASN A 290 0.23 5.98 26.12
N ARG A 291 0.69 4.72 26.04
CA ARG A 291 2.05 4.34 25.63
C ARG A 291 2.06 3.92 24.16
N HIS A 292 2.47 4.84 23.29
CA HIS A 292 2.66 4.59 21.86
C HIS A 292 4.15 4.57 21.52
N SER A 293 4.55 3.78 20.52
CA SER A 293 5.93 3.80 20.00
C SER A 293 6.26 5.19 19.45
N PRO A 294 7.17 5.97 20.06
CA PRO A 294 7.37 7.37 19.70
C PRO A 294 8.53 7.60 18.73
N LEU A 295 9.36 6.58 18.45
CA LEU A 295 10.69 6.75 17.89
C LEU A 295 11.12 5.68 16.89
N ASN A 296 12.11 6.07 16.10
CA ASN A 296 12.83 5.26 15.12
C ASN A 296 13.57 4.08 15.80
N PRO A 297 13.29 2.81 15.41
CA PRO A 297 13.95 1.60 15.94
C PRO A 297 15.48 1.59 16.08
N GLN A 298 16.23 2.45 15.38
CA GLN A 298 17.68 2.60 15.61
C GLN A 298 18.05 3.28 16.94
N GLU A 299 17.12 4.00 17.57
CA GLU A 299 17.35 4.69 18.85
C GLU A 299 17.10 3.81 20.09
N ASN A 300 16.61 2.57 19.92
CA ASN A 300 16.40 1.62 21.02
C ASN A 300 17.19 0.30 20.84
N PRO A 301 18.45 0.25 21.31
CA PRO A 301 19.27 -0.97 21.26
C PRO A 301 18.88 -2.03 22.31
N ALA A 302 18.04 -1.70 23.29
CA ALA A 302 17.72 -2.56 24.44
C ALA A 302 16.38 -3.32 24.28
N PRO A 303 16.21 -4.48 24.94
CA PRO A 303 14.90 -5.11 25.10
C PRO A 303 13.92 -4.20 25.87
N LEU A 304 12.68 -4.17 25.40
CA LEU A 304 11.59 -3.38 25.96
C LEU A 304 10.77 -4.23 26.94
N THR A 305 10.88 -3.94 28.23
CA THR A 305 10.08 -4.62 29.27
C THR A 305 9.01 -3.69 29.81
N ILE A 306 7.82 -4.22 30.08
CA ILE A 306 6.73 -3.51 30.75
C ILE A 306 6.50 -4.12 32.13
N GLY A 307 6.59 -3.28 33.16
CA GLY A 307 6.41 -3.65 34.55
C GLY A 307 4.95 -3.95 34.91
N VAL A 308 4.77 -4.71 35.99
CA VAL A 308 3.44 -5.09 36.56
C VAL A 308 2.60 -3.90 37.07
N ASP A 309 3.22 -2.73 37.15
CA ASP A 309 2.69 -1.42 37.54
C ASP A 309 2.37 -0.51 36.33
N GLY A 310 2.77 -0.89 35.11
CA GLY A 310 2.67 -0.03 33.93
C GLY A 310 3.90 0.86 33.68
N THR A 311 5.00 0.71 34.43
CA THR A 311 6.28 1.31 34.03
C THR A 311 6.82 0.64 32.76
N LEU A 312 7.65 1.39 32.03
CA LEU A 312 8.27 0.96 30.78
C LEU A 312 9.78 0.97 31.01
N ASN A 313 10.34 -0.23 31.16
CA ASN A 313 11.66 -0.48 31.72
C ASN A 313 12.59 -1.02 30.62
N TYR A 314 13.65 -0.26 30.35
CA TYR A 314 14.71 -0.67 29.42
C TYR A 314 15.76 -1.50 30.17
N THR A 315 16.14 -2.65 29.61
CA THR A 315 17.23 -3.47 30.15
C THR A 315 18.59 -3.00 29.61
N GLY A 316 18.95 -1.75 29.93
CA GLY A 316 20.20 -1.09 29.51
C GLY A 316 20.40 0.27 30.18
N VAL A 317 21.65 0.74 30.27
CA VAL A 317 22.03 1.94 31.03
C VAL A 317 21.73 3.23 30.24
N ALA A 318 20.45 3.64 30.22
CA ALA A 318 20.01 4.96 29.77
C ALA A 318 18.60 5.32 30.31
N SER A 319 18.45 5.50 31.62
CA SER A 319 17.17 5.90 32.22
C SER A 319 16.84 7.38 31.91
N ARG A 320 16.19 7.63 30.77
CA ARG A 320 15.48 8.89 30.48
C ARG A 320 14.05 8.58 30.07
N ALA A 321 13.09 9.25 30.70
CA ALA A 321 11.70 9.19 30.29
C ALA A 321 11.53 9.92 28.95
N PHE A 322 10.94 9.25 27.96
CA PHE A 322 10.62 9.88 26.68
C PHE A 322 9.41 10.81 26.84
N ALA A 323 9.63 12.11 26.65
CA ALA A 323 8.54 13.06 26.48
C ALA A 323 7.80 12.75 25.18
N LEU A 324 6.46 12.77 25.21
CA LEU A 324 5.67 12.62 23.99
C LEU A 324 5.95 13.81 23.05
N LYS A 325 6.57 13.53 21.90
CA LYS A 325 6.32 14.32 20.70
C LYS A 325 5.16 13.65 19.98
N ALA A 326 4.03 14.35 19.87
CA ALA A 326 2.92 13.86 19.04
C ALA A 326 3.42 13.71 17.60
N ALA A 327 3.11 12.59 16.96
CA ALA A 327 3.44 12.34 15.55
C ALA A 327 2.48 13.12 14.63
N THR A 328 2.46 14.45 14.77
CA THR A 328 2.03 15.34 13.69
C THR A 328 2.94 15.08 12.51
N LYS A 329 2.39 14.49 11.44
CA LYS A 329 3.06 14.41 10.13
C LYS A 329 3.61 15.81 9.82
N ASP A 330 4.91 15.93 9.61
CA ASP A 330 5.46 17.25 9.33
C ASP A 330 4.98 17.76 7.98
N GLN A 331 4.57 19.03 7.97
CA GLN A 331 4.09 19.78 6.81
C GLN A 331 4.90 21.06 6.62
N THR A 332 5.85 21.33 7.53
CA THR A 332 6.78 22.46 7.45
C THR A 332 7.79 22.15 6.36
N PRO A 333 7.89 22.96 5.28
CA PRO A 333 8.94 22.75 4.30
C PRO A 333 10.30 23.21 4.85
N PRO A 334 11.39 22.49 4.55
CA PRO A 334 12.74 22.91 4.95
C PRO A 334 13.08 24.27 4.35
N SER A 335 13.78 25.12 5.11
CA SER A 335 14.20 26.45 4.67
C SER A 335 15.44 26.36 3.77
N LEU A 336 15.50 27.22 2.75
CA LEU A 336 16.68 27.38 1.90
C LEU A 336 17.00 28.87 1.76
N GLN A 337 18.24 29.25 2.10
CA GLN A 337 18.72 30.62 2.01
C GLN A 337 18.57 31.13 0.57
N GLN A 338 17.81 32.22 0.40
CA GLN A 338 17.60 32.82 -0.92
C GLN A 338 18.84 33.60 -1.37
N ILE A 339 19.09 33.58 -2.68
CA ILE A 339 20.24 34.23 -3.33
C ILE A 339 19.71 35.21 -4.38
N ASN A 340 20.13 36.46 -4.32
CA ASN A 340 19.80 37.46 -5.34
C ASN A 340 20.66 37.24 -6.61
N GLN A 341 20.19 37.73 -7.76
CA GLN A 341 20.92 37.62 -9.04
C GLN A 341 22.41 38.02 -8.91
N GLN A 342 23.31 37.11 -9.29
CA GLN A 342 24.75 37.33 -9.26
C GLN A 342 25.23 37.84 -10.63
N ARG A 343 26.08 38.88 -10.65
CA ARG A 343 26.67 39.43 -11.89
C ARG A 343 28.19 39.38 -11.81
N ILE A 344 28.82 38.54 -12.63
CA ILE A 344 30.27 38.29 -12.56
C ILE A 344 30.93 38.51 -13.93
N LYS A 345 32.14 39.09 -13.93
CA LYS A 345 32.94 39.27 -15.15
C LYS A 345 33.42 37.92 -15.68
N ARG A 346 33.29 37.70 -16.99
CA ARG A 346 33.80 36.52 -17.70
C ARG A 346 35.26 36.21 -17.32
N ASN A 347 35.60 34.93 -17.22
CA ASN A 347 36.92 34.41 -16.81
C ASN A 347 37.38 34.83 -15.39
N LYS A 348 36.48 35.28 -14.50
CA LYS A 348 36.80 35.47 -13.07
C LYS A 348 36.32 34.28 -12.22
N PRO A 349 37.01 33.98 -11.10
CA PRO A 349 36.58 32.93 -10.19
C PRO A 349 35.23 33.30 -9.55
N ILE A 350 34.38 32.29 -9.43
CA ILE A 350 33.07 32.33 -8.78
C ILE A 350 33.20 31.58 -7.45
N LEU A 351 32.61 32.13 -6.40
CA LEU A 351 32.42 31.46 -5.11
C LEU A 351 31.08 31.93 -4.53
N ILE A 352 30.12 31.02 -4.41
CA ILE A 352 28.78 31.29 -3.88
C ILE A 352 28.43 30.19 -2.88
N THR A 353 28.25 30.54 -1.61
CA THR A 353 27.90 29.59 -0.54
C THR A 353 26.54 29.93 0.05
N PHE A 354 25.72 28.92 0.31
CA PHE A 354 24.39 29.05 0.91
C PHE A 354 24.04 27.84 1.77
N THR A 355 23.17 28.06 2.76
CA THR A 355 22.70 27.01 3.67
C THR A 355 21.21 26.72 3.52
N GLY A 356 20.82 25.50 3.88
CA GLY A 356 19.44 25.10 4.10
C GLY A 356 19.30 24.42 5.45
N SER A 357 18.21 24.70 6.15
CA SER A 357 17.96 24.27 7.53
C SER A 357 16.51 23.82 7.69
N ASP A 358 16.26 22.95 8.67
CA ASP A 358 14.92 22.38 8.89
C ASP A 358 14.57 22.23 10.37
N ASN A 359 13.27 22.11 10.68
CA ASN A 359 12.81 21.81 12.03
C ASN A 359 13.13 20.35 12.43
N LEU A 360 13.15 19.44 11.45
CA LEU A 360 13.49 18.02 11.52
C LEU A 360 14.67 17.72 10.57
N LYS A 361 14.73 16.51 10.02
CA LYS A 361 15.91 15.99 9.32
C LYS A 361 15.85 16.30 7.82
N ILE A 362 16.92 16.89 7.28
CA ILE A 362 17.08 17.09 5.83
C ILE A 362 17.47 15.76 5.18
N LYS A 363 16.78 15.39 4.09
CA LYS A 363 17.10 14.23 3.26
C LYS A 363 18.14 14.57 2.19
N SER A 364 17.97 15.69 1.49
CA SER A 364 18.91 16.11 0.44
C SER A 364 18.90 17.62 0.18
N LEU A 365 20.01 18.12 -0.39
CA LEU A 365 20.16 19.45 -0.95
C LEU A 365 20.79 19.29 -2.34
N GLU A 366 19.95 19.40 -3.37
CA GLU A 366 20.26 19.05 -4.75
C GLU A 366 20.19 20.25 -5.69
N GLN A 367 20.93 20.18 -6.81
CA GLN A 367 20.71 21.10 -7.92
C GLN A 367 19.57 20.57 -8.79
N ILE A 368 18.72 21.46 -9.29
CA ILE A 368 17.79 21.14 -10.38
C ILE A 368 18.49 21.45 -11.70
N GLY A 369 18.82 20.42 -12.48
CA GLY A 369 19.58 20.56 -13.72
C GLY A 369 21.10 20.65 -13.51
N ASN A 370 21.82 21.00 -14.58
CA ASN A 370 23.29 20.99 -14.59
C ASN A 370 23.87 22.36 -14.25
N LEU A 371 25.01 22.41 -13.56
CA LEU A 371 25.83 23.63 -13.50
C LEU A 371 26.35 24.01 -14.91
N PRO A 372 26.54 25.31 -15.19
CA PRO A 372 27.29 25.79 -16.34
C PRO A 372 28.70 25.20 -16.40
N GLU A 373 29.18 24.95 -17.62
CA GLU A 373 30.53 24.46 -17.88
C GLU A 373 31.59 25.36 -17.25
N GLY A 374 32.53 24.76 -16.52
CA GLY A 374 33.55 25.45 -15.73
C GLY A 374 33.16 25.72 -14.26
N LEU A 375 31.95 25.36 -13.81
CA LEU A 375 31.57 25.37 -12.40
C LEU A 375 31.45 23.97 -11.78
N THR A 376 31.62 23.93 -10.46
CA THR A 376 31.52 22.75 -9.60
C THR A 376 30.64 23.04 -8.39
N LEU A 377 29.98 22.01 -7.86
CA LEU A 377 29.17 22.07 -6.65
C LEU A 377 29.80 21.20 -5.56
N GLN A 378 30.14 21.80 -4.42
CA GLN A 378 30.46 21.08 -3.20
C GLN A 378 29.26 21.13 -2.25
N LYS A 379 28.94 20.01 -1.61
CA LYS A 379 27.88 19.88 -0.61
C LYS A 379 28.47 19.42 0.71
N LYS A 380 27.92 19.89 1.83
CA LYS A 380 28.39 19.56 3.17
C LYS A 380 27.22 19.38 4.13
N GLU A 381 27.28 18.32 4.92
CA GLU A 381 26.41 18.14 6.09
C GLU A 381 27.03 18.89 7.27
N ILE A 382 26.26 19.79 7.88
CA ILE A 382 26.64 20.51 9.11
C ILE A 382 26.02 19.80 10.32
N SER A 383 24.75 19.40 10.20
CA SER A 383 24.08 18.46 11.11
C SER A 383 22.95 17.75 10.36
N ASP A 384 22.30 16.77 11.00
CA ASP A 384 21.04 16.15 10.56
C ASP A 384 19.99 17.15 10.01
N ARG A 385 19.96 18.38 10.51
CA ARG A 385 18.99 19.45 10.15
C ARG A 385 19.61 20.63 9.42
N ASN A 386 20.89 20.56 9.04
CA ASN A 386 21.59 21.66 8.38
C ASN A 386 22.48 21.15 7.22
N ARG A 387 22.30 21.72 6.04
CA ARG A 387 23.11 21.47 4.84
C ARG A 387 23.71 22.78 4.32
N GLU A 388 24.89 22.69 3.75
CA GLU A 388 25.61 23.78 3.09
C GLU A 388 25.98 23.36 1.67
N ALA A 389 25.88 24.30 0.73
CA ALA A 389 26.28 24.12 -0.66
C ALA A 389 27.15 25.30 -1.10
N THR A 390 28.25 24.98 -1.80
CA THR A 390 29.19 25.96 -2.34
C THR A 390 29.41 25.70 -3.83
N ILE A 391 29.09 26.70 -4.65
CA ILE A 391 29.36 26.72 -6.08
C ILE A 391 30.72 27.40 -6.29
N SER A 392 31.64 26.76 -7.03
CA SER A 392 32.94 27.37 -7.36
C SER A 392 33.46 26.99 -8.74
N GLY A 393 34.29 27.85 -9.33
CA GLY A 393 34.89 27.64 -10.66
C GLY A 393 35.00 28.94 -11.45
N SER A 394 34.98 28.89 -12.78
CA SER A 394 34.89 30.09 -13.62
C SER A 394 34.28 29.79 -14.99
N ILE A 395 33.46 30.71 -15.51
CA ILE A 395 32.75 30.54 -16.79
C ILE A 395 33.45 31.34 -17.91
N THR A 396 33.66 30.68 -19.05
CA THR A 396 34.38 31.21 -20.22
C THR A 396 33.48 31.85 -21.29
N ARG A 397 32.17 31.67 -21.20
CA ARG A 397 31.16 32.24 -22.13
C ARG A 397 30.30 33.28 -21.42
N SER A 398 30.04 34.41 -22.07
CA SER A 398 29.09 35.40 -21.58
C SER A 398 27.65 34.93 -21.83
N GLY A 399 26.76 35.12 -20.86
CA GLY A 399 25.37 34.67 -20.92
C GLY A 399 24.63 34.83 -19.59
N LYS A 400 23.33 34.52 -19.60
CA LYS A 400 22.48 34.43 -18.41
C LYS A 400 22.23 32.96 -18.12
N TYR A 401 22.61 32.51 -16.92
CA TYR A 401 22.51 31.13 -16.47
C TYR A 401 21.55 31.04 -15.28
N PRO A 402 20.29 30.62 -15.48
CA PRO A 402 19.38 30.37 -14.37
C PRO A 402 19.89 29.15 -13.58
N LEU A 403 19.98 29.30 -12.26
CA LEU A 403 20.40 28.26 -11.33
C LEU A 403 19.29 27.97 -10.33
N SER A 404 19.01 26.69 -10.14
CA SER A 404 17.91 26.20 -9.32
C SER A 404 18.41 25.12 -8.36
N PHE A 405 18.00 25.20 -7.10
CA PHE A 405 18.35 24.24 -6.05
C PHE A 405 17.10 23.83 -5.27
N ILE A 406 17.06 22.56 -4.87
CA ILE A 406 15.96 21.99 -4.10
C ILE A 406 16.49 21.37 -2.81
N ILE A 407 15.88 21.74 -1.69
CA ILE A 407 16.05 21.07 -0.40
C ILE A 407 14.82 20.22 -0.13
N THR A 408 15.04 19.00 0.37
CA THR A 408 13.98 18.03 0.68
C THR A 408 14.19 17.51 2.09
N ASP A 409 13.14 17.50 2.92
CA ASP A 409 13.16 16.91 4.26
C ASP A 409 12.99 15.38 4.20
N PHE A 410 12.95 14.73 5.36
CA PHE A 410 12.72 13.29 5.45
C PHE A 410 11.28 12.86 5.10
N PHE A 411 10.30 13.77 5.18
CA PHE A 411 8.87 13.49 4.97
C PHE A 411 8.37 13.79 3.55
N GLY A 412 9.21 14.37 2.69
CA GLY A 412 8.90 14.72 1.31
C GLY A 412 8.43 16.17 1.12
N ASN A 413 8.45 17.01 2.15
CA ASN A 413 8.31 18.46 2.02
C ASN A 413 9.57 19.03 1.36
N ARG A 414 9.38 20.10 0.57
CA ARG A 414 10.40 20.60 -0.37
C ARG A 414 10.30 22.11 -0.50
N SER A 415 11.46 22.75 -0.55
CA SER A 415 11.60 24.16 -0.93
C SER A 415 12.60 24.28 -2.08
N VAL A 416 12.34 25.23 -2.97
CA VAL A 416 13.18 25.52 -4.14
C VAL A 416 13.70 26.95 -4.02
N MET A 417 14.97 27.14 -4.35
CA MET A 417 15.61 28.45 -4.47
C MET A 417 16.10 28.59 -5.91
N ASN A 418 15.79 29.72 -6.54
CA ASN A 418 16.15 30.03 -7.92
C ASN A 418 16.87 31.37 -7.96
N PHE A 419 18.00 31.45 -8.66
CA PHE A 419 18.69 32.71 -8.89
C PHE A 419 19.39 32.72 -10.25
N ASP A 420 19.55 33.91 -10.81
CA ASP A 420 20.25 34.10 -12.07
C ASP A 420 21.74 34.39 -11.86
N LEU A 421 22.61 33.68 -12.57
CA LEU A 421 24.03 33.99 -12.70
C LEU A 421 24.29 34.62 -14.07
N VAL A 422 24.57 35.91 -14.09
CA VAL A 422 24.84 36.68 -15.32
C VAL A 422 26.34 36.86 -15.49
N ILE A 423 26.90 36.22 -16.52
CA ILE A 423 28.30 36.37 -16.92
C ILE A 423 28.39 37.39 -18.06
N TYR A 424 29.03 38.52 -17.81
CA TYR A 424 29.18 39.59 -18.80
C TYR A 424 30.61 39.68 -19.32
N ASN A 425 30.76 40.02 -20.61
CA ASN A 425 32.06 40.47 -21.12
C ASN A 425 32.38 41.83 -20.47
N PRO A 426 33.62 42.06 -20.00
CA PRO A 426 34.04 43.40 -19.61
C PRO A 426 33.93 44.32 -20.83
N SER A 427 33.40 45.52 -20.63
CA SER A 427 33.41 46.57 -21.66
C SER A 427 34.83 47.09 -21.84
N ASN A 428 35.16 47.74 -22.97
CA ASN A 428 36.46 48.41 -23.10
C ASN A 428 36.65 49.56 -22.07
N THR A 429 35.58 50.02 -21.42
CA THR A 429 35.57 50.93 -20.27
C THR A 429 35.80 50.26 -18.91
N ASP A 430 35.76 48.92 -18.80
CA ASP A 430 36.17 48.19 -17.58
C ASP A 430 37.69 48.13 -17.43
N ILE A 431 38.46 48.53 -18.45
CA ILE A 431 39.92 48.57 -18.45
C ILE A 431 40.43 49.90 -17.84
N ASN A 432 39.94 50.25 -16.65
CA ASN A 432 40.62 51.17 -15.70
C ASN A 432 39.86 51.27 -14.37
N THR A 433 40.12 50.32 -13.44
CA THR A 433 40.02 50.54 -11.99
C THR A 433 40.71 49.41 -11.23
N SER A 434 42.04 49.36 -11.35
CA SER A 434 42.85 48.67 -10.35
C SER A 434 42.92 49.55 -9.11
N ASN A 435 42.24 49.17 -8.01
CA ASN A 435 42.77 49.20 -6.63
C ASN A 435 41.67 49.10 -5.56
N SER A 436 41.94 48.25 -4.56
CA SER A 436 41.42 48.30 -3.17
C SER A 436 39.90 48.19 -2.94
N GLY A 437 39.50 47.93 -1.69
CA GLY A 437 38.11 48.15 -1.25
C GLY A 437 37.34 46.90 -0.80
N THR A 438 37.67 46.45 0.41
CA THR A 438 36.82 45.65 1.31
C THR A 438 35.31 45.93 1.26
N SER A 439 34.52 44.85 1.18
CA SER A 439 33.42 44.50 2.11
C SER A 439 32.35 45.52 2.53
N GLN A 440 31.09 45.03 2.51
CA GLN A 440 29.93 45.34 3.38
C GLN A 440 28.85 46.36 2.97
N GLN A 441 27.61 45.96 3.34
CA GLN A 441 26.39 46.73 3.67
C GLN A 441 25.64 47.53 2.58
N ASN A 442 24.41 47.08 2.31
CA ASN A 442 23.15 47.74 2.73
C ASN A 442 22.13 46.59 2.94
N GLN A 443 21.40 46.43 4.06
CA GLN A 443 20.57 47.34 4.87
C GLN A 443 19.35 47.91 4.14
N SER A 444 18.22 47.84 4.85
CA SER A 444 16.86 48.16 4.43
C SER A 444 16.45 49.58 4.81
N ILE A 445 15.66 50.24 3.95
CA ILE A 445 14.90 51.45 4.28
C ILE A 445 13.47 51.27 3.74
N ASP A 446 12.50 51.83 4.45
CA ASP A 446 11.07 51.59 4.32
C ASP A 446 10.31 52.82 3.75
N SER A 447 8.98 52.69 3.65
CA SER A 447 7.97 53.77 3.73
C SER A 447 7.52 54.59 2.48
N HIS A 448 6.22 54.40 2.13
CA HIS A 448 5.20 55.39 1.67
C HIS A 448 5.43 56.13 0.31
N GLY A 449 4.44 56.45 -0.54
CA GLY A 449 2.97 56.32 -0.61
C GLY A 449 2.46 57.02 -1.91
N THR A 450 1.18 57.10 -2.32
CA THR A 450 -0.12 56.52 -1.91
C THR A 450 -1.22 56.96 -2.92
N GLY A 451 -2.13 56.06 -3.35
CA GLY A 451 -3.34 56.37 -4.18
C GLY A 451 -3.14 56.41 -5.72
N ASP A 452 -4.15 56.13 -6.57
CA ASP A 452 -5.50 55.63 -6.27
C ASP A 452 -6.19 54.94 -7.49
N ASN A 453 -7.02 53.94 -7.22
CA ASN A 453 -8.16 53.36 -7.98
C ASN A 453 -8.15 53.24 -9.53
N ASN A 454 -8.27 51.99 -10.02
CA ASN A 454 -9.52 51.55 -10.66
C ASN A 454 -9.69 50.02 -10.67
N THR A 455 -10.94 49.56 -10.81
CA THR A 455 -11.41 48.20 -10.50
C THR A 455 -11.51 47.30 -11.72
N GLU A 456 -11.17 46.01 -11.59
CA GLU A 456 -11.88 44.92 -12.29
C GLU A 456 -11.75 43.59 -11.51
N GLU A 457 -12.66 42.65 -11.75
CA GLU A 457 -12.85 41.44 -10.94
C GLU A 457 -12.06 40.24 -11.52
N THR A 458 -11.47 39.38 -10.68
CA THR A 458 -11.86 37.95 -10.57
C THR A 458 -11.00 37.13 -9.59
N GLU A 459 -11.71 36.36 -8.76
CA GLU A 459 -11.48 34.99 -8.28
C GLU A 459 -10.13 34.47 -7.74
N GLN A 460 -10.28 33.55 -6.78
CA GLN A 460 -9.21 32.83 -6.07
C GLN A 460 -8.88 31.51 -6.77
N ASN A 461 -7.63 31.05 -6.69
CA ASN A 461 -7.15 29.66 -6.44
C ASN A 461 -5.63 29.64 -6.73
N ALA A 462 -4.72 29.13 -5.90
CA ALA A 462 -4.63 27.84 -5.19
C ALA A 462 -4.27 26.66 -6.11
N ALA A 463 -3.32 25.83 -5.65
CA ALA A 463 -2.89 24.53 -6.22
C ALA A 463 -2.17 24.55 -7.60
N GLU A 464 -1.21 23.66 -7.90
CA GLU A 464 -0.29 22.91 -7.02
C GLU A 464 0.97 22.41 -7.75
N LYS A 465 1.91 21.85 -6.98
CA LYS A 465 3.07 21.07 -7.44
C LYS A 465 2.71 20.01 -8.52
N LYS A 466 3.64 19.77 -9.45
CA LYS A 466 4.08 18.38 -9.68
C LYS A 466 5.55 18.27 -10.11
N SER A 467 6.38 17.85 -9.18
CA SER A 467 7.74 17.35 -9.44
C SER A 467 7.66 16.00 -10.15
N SER A 468 8.51 15.79 -11.16
CA SER A 468 9.07 14.46 -11.48
C SER A 468 10.57 14.53 -11.15
N THR A 469 11.09 13.70 -10.26
CA THR A 469 11.50 12.30 -10.47
C THR A 469 12.73 12.24 -11.38
N GLU A 470 13.88 11.90 -10.78
CA GLU A 470 15.13 11.67 -11.48
C GLU A 470 15.08 10.37 -12.30
N THR A 471 15.79 10.34 -13.43
CA THR A 471 16.23 9.11 -14.08
C THR A 471 17.60 9.36 -14.73
N LYS A 472 18.25 8.32 -15.24
CA LYS A 472 19.68 8.32 -15.62
C LYS A 472 19.96 9.20 -16.84
N ALA A 473 21.26 9.39 -17.13
CA ALA A 473 21.80 10.43 -18.01
C ALA A 473 21.48 10.32 -19.52
N GLU A 474 20.47 9.54 -19.93
CA GLU A 474 20.09 9.29 -21.32
C GLU A 474 18.65 9.76 -21.64
N ASP A 475 17.81 10.05 -20.64
CA ASP A 475 16.36 10.29 -20.79
C ASP A 475 15.95 11.73 -21.24
N LYS A 476 16.85 12.52 -21.83
CA LYS A 476 16.48 13.86 -22.35
C LYS A 476 15.66 13.74 -23.65
N PRO A 477 14.55 14.50 -23.78
CA PRO A 477 13.83 14.58 -25.04
C PRO A 477 14.65 15.32 -26.12
N GLU A 478 14.51 14.86 -27.35
CA GLU A 478 15.07 15.46 -28.56
C GLU A 478 14.05 16.45 -29.15
N LEU A 479 14.52 17.55 -29.76
CA LEU A 479 13.67 18.45 -30.54
C LEU A 479 13.88 18.18 -32.03
N VAL A 480 12.88 17.58 -32.68
CA VAL A 480 12.92 17.20 -34.10
C VAL A 480 11.83 17.98 -34.82
N ASP A 481 12.19 18.84 -35.78
CA ASP A 481 11.25 19.67 -36.56
C ASP A 481 10.20 20.42 -35.70
N GLY A 482 10.66 21.06 -34.62
CA GLY A 482 9.79 21.78 -33.68
C GLY A 482 8.92 20.88 -32.79
N LYS A 483 9.10 19.56 -32.83
CA LYS A 483 8.38 18.57 -32.04
C LYS A 483 9.27 17.95 -30.96
N THR A 484 8.71 17.77 -29.76
CA THR A 484 9.37 17.12 -28.63
C THR A 484 9.23 15.60 -28.77
N LYS A 485 10.35 14.92 -29.05
CA LYS A 485 10.45 13.46 -29.18
C LYS A 485 11.09 12.87 -27.93
N TYR A 486 10.35 12.02 -27.22
CA TYR A 486 10.87 11.28 -26.06
C TYR A 486 11.36 9.88 -26.49
N GLN A 487 12.25 9.29 -25.70
CA GLN A 487 12.73 7.92 -25.91
C GLN A 487 11.61 6.88 -25.70
N ASP A 488 11.67 5.78 -26.45
CA ASP A 488 10.74 4.64 -26.33
C ASP A 488 10.64 4.13 -24.88
N THR A 489 11.77 4.13 -24.15
CA THR A 489 11.90 3.71 -22.74
C THR A 489 10.99 4.49 -21.78
N VAL A 490 10.70 5.77 -22.05
CA VAL A 490 9.86 6.61 -21.18
C VAL A 490 8.41 6.75 -21.65
N ILE A 491 8.09 6.35 -22.88
CA ILE A 491 6.70 6.30 -23.39
C ILE A 491 6.11 4.90 -23.23
N PHE A 492 6.81 3.84 -23.63
CA PHE A 492 6.22 2.52 -23.82
C PHE A 492 6.48 1.56 -22.66
N ASN A 493 5.54 0.64 -22.43
CA ASN A 493 5.68 -0.42 -21.43
C ASN A 493 6.51 -1.57 -22.02
N PRO A 494 7.62 -2.01 -21.41
CA PRO A 494 8.41 -3.14 -21.91
C PRO A 494 7.67 -4.48 -21.93
N THR A 495 6.58 -4.63 -21.16
CA THR A 495 5.76 -5.87 -21.15
C THR A 495 4.79 -5.97 -22.34
N ILE A 496 4.54 -4.86 -23.05
CA ILE A 496 3.71 -4.83 -24.26
C ILE A 496 4.60 -4.80 -25.49
N GLU A 497 4.82 -5.98 -26.06
CA GLU A 497 5.68 -6.20 -27.22
C GLU A 497 5.20 -5.43 -28.46
N ASN A 498 6.11 -4.67 -29.08
CA ASN A 498 5.82 -3.98 -30.34
C ASN A 498 5.58 -5.01 -31.46
N GLY A 499 4.50 -4.84 -32.24
CA GLY A 499 4.15 -5.75 -33.33
C GLY A 499 3.38 -7.01 -32.93
N LYS A 500 3.20 -7.30 -31.63
CA LYS A 500 2.43 -8.48 -31.17
C LYS A 500 0.91 -8.29 -31.34
N CYS A 501 0.40 -7.15 -30.89
CA CYS A 501 -0.99 -6.72 -31.13
C CYS A 501 -1.08 -5.77 -32.32
N TYR A 502 -0.12 -4.86 -32.41
CA TYR A 502 -0.05 -3.78 -33.38
C TYR A 502 1.40 -3.29 -33.46
N THR A 503 1.89 -3.06 -34.67
CA THR A 503 3.18 -2.39 -34.87
C THR A 503 2.99 -0.90 -34.65
N ARG A 504 3.50 -0.37 -33.53
CA ARG A 504 3.41 1.05 -33.16
C ARG A 504 3.79 1.93 -34.36
N ARG A 505 3.00 2.98 -34.62
CA ARG A 505 3.37 3.99 -35.63
C ARG A 505 4.70 4.61 -35.26
N GLU A 506 5.49 4.93 -36.29
CA GLU A 506 6.67 5.77 -36.12
C GLU A 506 6.26 7.11 -35.48
N TYR A 507 6.97 7.46 -34.41
CA TYR A 507 6.68 8.62 -33.58
C TYR A 507 7.74 9.71 -33.78
N LEU A 508 7.35 10.76 -34.50
CA LEU A 508 8.20 11.88 -34.91
C LEU A 508 8.13 13.08 -33.94
N GLY A 509 7.87 12.83 -32.65
CA GLY A 509 7.61 13.87 -31.66
C GLY A 509 6.17 14.40 -31.66
N ILE A 510 5.83 15.22 -30.66
CA ILE A 510 4.62 16.07 -30.64
C ILE A 510 4.99 17.55 -30.67
N LYS A 511 4.20 18.39 -31.35
CA LYS A 511 4.35 19.86 -31.23
C LYS A 511 3.76 20.30 -29.89
N ASP A 512 4.56 20.97 -29.07
CA ASP A 512 4.09 21.60 -27.83
C ASP A 512 3.23 22.85 -28.11
N SER A 513 2.49 23.33 -27.11
CA SER A 513 1.71 24.56 -27.25
C SER A 513 2.53 25.79 -26.86
N GLU A 514 2.37 26.86 -27.64
CA GLU A 514 2.94 28.18 -27.35
C GLU A 514 2.13 28.94 -26.27
N THR A 515 0.94 28.44 -25.89
CA THR A 515 0.01 29.12 -24.96
C THR A 515 -0.53 28.22 -23.84
N LEU A 516 -0.77 26.93 -24.11
CA LEU A 516 -1.34 25.97 -23.16
C LEU A 516 -0.24 25.23 -22.40
N VAL A 517 0.09 25.70 -21.19
CA VAL A 517 0.99 25.01 -20.27
C VAL A 517 0.44 23.62 -19.94
N THR A 518 1.19 22.56 -20.31
CA THR A 518 0.87 21.16 -20.02
C THR A 518 2.08 20.43 -19.42
N SER A 519 1.84 19.34 -18.69
CA SER A 519 2.90 18.59 -18.01
C SER A 519 3.63 17.63 -18.94
N GLU A 520 4.90 17.35 -18.64
CA GLU A 520 5.68 16.31 -19.34
C GLU A 520 5.04 14.91 -19.26
N GLU A 521 4.27 14.64 -18.20
CA GLU A 521 3.47 13.42 -18.07
C GLU A 521 2.35 13.37 -19.14
N PHE A 522 1.66 14.49 -19.38
CA PHE A 522 0.65 14.59 -20.44
C PHE A 522 1.28 14.52 -21.84
N LYS A 523 2.43 15.14 -22.05
CA LYS A 523 3.14 15.10 -23.34
C LYS A 523 3.57 13.68 -23.72
N LYS A 524 4.11 12.91 -22.76
CA LYS A 524 4.38 11.47 -22.92
C LYS A 524 3.09 10.66 -23.15
N ALA A 525 2.00 10.99 -22.45
CA ALA A 525 0.69 10.37 -22.68
C ALA A 525 0.14 10.62 -24.09
N LEU A 526 0.24 11.83 -24.62
CA LEU A 526 -0.17 12.17 -25.99
C LEU A 526 0.69 11.43 -27.02
N SER A 527 2.00 11.31 -26.77
CA SER A 527 2.94 10.50 -27.57
C SER A 527 2.48 9.03 -27.67
N PHE A 528 2.13 8.44 -26.52
CA PHE A 528 1.57 7.08 -26.42
C PHE A 528 0.25 6.93 -27.18
N LEU A 529 -0.73 7.81 -26.94
CA LEU A 529 -2.02 7.82 -27.63
C LEU A 529 -1.87 7.93 -29.16
N ARG A 530 -0.89 8.72 -29.64
CA ARG A 530 -0.64 8.94 -31.08
C ARG A 530 0.00 7.72 -31.76
N SER A 531 0.86 7.01 -31.03
CA SER A 531 1.62 5.84 -31.52
C SER A 531 0.77 4.58 -31.69
N TYR A 532 -0.32 4.46 -30.91
CA TYR A 532 -1.30 3.36 -30.97
C TYR A 532 -2.65 3.78 -31.61
N GLU A 533 -2.67 4.88 -32.39
CA GLU A 533 -3.85 5.42 -33.11
C GLU A 533 -5.07 5.85 -32.29
N MET A 534 -4.98 5.88 -30.96
CA MET A 534 -6.07 6.39 -30.10
C MET A 534 -6.39 7.86 -30.40
N THR A 535 -5.39 8.62 -30.86
CA THR A 535 -5.57 9.96 -31.45
C THR A 535 -4.87 10.08 -32.81
N MET A 536 -5.37 10.98 -33.64
CA MET A 536 -4.68 11.45 -34.86
C MET A 536 -3.79 12.68 -34.61
N PHE A 537 -4.04 13.41 -33.51
CA PHE A 537 -3.36 14.67 -33.21
C PHE A 537 -1.94 14.44 -32.68
N ASP A 538 -0.96 15.10 -33.30
CA ASP A 538 0.46 15.13 -32.97
C ASP A 538 0.89 16.50 -32.39
N SER A 539 -0.06 17.28 -31.88
CA SER A 539 0.17 18.56 -31.22
C SER A 539 -0.71 18.74 -29.99
N VAL A 540 -0.23 19.50 -29.01
CA VAL A 540 -0.97 19.83 -27.79
C VAL A 540 -2.24 20.61 -28.13
N ASP A 541 -2.16 21.64 -28.97
CA ASP A 541 -3.30 22.47 -29.36
C ASP A 541 -4.34 21.67 -30.15
N GLY A 542 -3.90 20.89 -31.15
CA GLY A 542 -4.78 20.03 -31.95
C GLY A 542 -5.47 18.95 -31.10
N PHE A 543 -4.83 18.46 -30.04
CA PHE A 543 -5.47 17.53 -29.11
C PHE A 543 -6.53 18.20 -28.21
N ALA A 544 -6.51 19.52 -28.04
CA ALA A 544 -7.45 20.28 -27.19
C ALA A 544 -7.59 19.71 -25.75
N PRO A 545 -6.50 19.62 -24.95
CA PRO A 545 -6.48 18.94 -23.65
C PRO A 545 -7.48 19.48 -22.61
N LYS A 546 -7.87 20.76 -22.74
CA LYS A 546 -8.80 21.46 -21.82
C LYS A 546 -10.28 21.32 -22.22
N ARG A 547 -10.62 20.59 -23.30
CA ARG A 547 -12.00 20.26 -23.67
C ARG A 547 -12.44 18.93 -23.03
N ASN A 548 -13.73 18.79 -22.71
CA ASN A 548 -14.36 17.51 -22.38
C ASN A 548 -14.27 16.53 -23.56
N LEU A 549 -14.04 15.24 -23.28
CA LEU A 549 -14.04 14.19 -24.29
C LEU A 549 -15.49 13.79 -24.62
N SER A 550 -15.87 13.74 -25.91
CA SER A 550 -17.19 13.23 -26.30
C SER A 550 -17.20 11.70 -26.39
N ARG A 551 -18.39 11.08 -26.33
CA ARG A 551 -18.53 9.61 -26.36
C ARG A 551 -18.11 9.00 -27.69
N GLU A 552 -18.27 9.68 -28.83
CA GLU A 552 -17.73 9.22 -30.12
C GLU A 552 -16.19 9.22 -30.16
N GLU A 553 -15.55 10.20 -29.51
CA GLU A 553 -14.08 10.25 -29.40
C GLU A 553 -13.57 9.19 -28.42
N ALA A 554 -14.28 8.97 -27.31
CA ALA A 554 -13.99 7.91 -26.36
C ALA A 554 -14.08 6.51 -26.99
N ALA A 555 -15.06 6.27 -27.86
CA ALA A 555 -15.22 5.00 -28.58
C ALA A 555 -13.97 4.65 -29.41
N LYS A 556 -13.38 5.64 -30.11
CA LYS A 556 -12.12 5.47 -30.85
C LYS A 556 -10.93 5.20 -29.91
N ILE A 557 -10.80 5.99 -28.85
CA ILE A 557 -9.71 5.85 -27.89
C ILE A 557 -9.72 4.46 -27.22
N PHE A 558 -10.87 4.01 -26.72
CA PHE A 558 -10.98 2.71 -26.05
C PHE A 558 -10.91 1.53 -27.02
N SER A 559 -11.50 1.63 -28.21
CA SER A 559 -11.31 0.59 -29.23
C SER A 559 -9.84 0.39 -29.53
N ASN A 560 -9.09 1.46 -29.82
CA ASN A 560 -7.67 1.36 -30.16
C ASN A 560 -6.78 0.99 -28.97
N PHE A 561 -7.13 1.35 -27.73
CA PHE A 561 -6.47 0.78 -26.53
C PHE A 561 -6.72 -0.74 -26.44
N ALA A 562 -7.97 -1.18 -26.61
CA ALA A 562 -8.35 -2.58 -26.54
C ALA A 562 -7.66 -3.43 -27.64
N ILE A 563 -7.71 -3.01 -28.91
CA ILE A 563 -7.10 -3.79 -30.01
C ILE A 563 -5.58 -3.64 -30.06
N ASN A 564 -5.04 -2.42 -30.05
CA ASN A 564 -3.63 -2.18 -30.39
C ASN A 564 -2.67 -2.33 -29.20
N VAL A 565 -3.16 -2.20 -27.95
CA VAL A 565 -2.36 -2.42 -26.73
C VAL A 565 -2.68 -3.77 -26.10
N LEU A 566 -3.97 -4.12 -25.97
CA LEU A 566 -4.39 -5.29 -25.19
C LEU A 566 -4.68 -6.56 -26.00
N CYS A 567 -4.54 -6.56 -27.33
CA CYS A 567 -4.89 -7.69 -28.20
C CYS A 567 -6.35 -8.17 -28.02
N ARG A 568 -7.29 -7.28 -27.67
CA ARG A 568 -8.71 -7.64 -27.62
C ARG A 568 -9.22 -7.91 -29.04
N LYS A 569 -10.08 -8.92 -29.17
CA LYS A 569 -10.72 -9.31 -30.44
C LYS A 569 -12.19 -8.87 -30.41
N PRO A 570 -12.70 -8.18 -31.45
CA PRO A 570 -14.11 -7.86 -31.53
C PRO A 570 -14.93 -9.11 -31.87
N ASP A 571 -16.10 -9.26 -31.24
CA ASP A 571 -17.08 -10.23 -31.69
C ASP A 571 -17.83 -9.68 -32.92
N MET A 572 -17.43 -10.15 -34.10
CA MET A 572 -18.01 -9.76 -35.38
C MET A 572 -19.46 -10.28 -35.58
N SER A 573 -19.96 -11.17 -34.73
CA SER A 573 -21.37 -11.60 -34.75
C SER A 573 -22.29 -10.59 -34.06
N LEU A 574 -21.75 -9.79 -33.13
CA LEU A 574 -22.49 -8.72 -32.49
C LEU A 574 -22.74 -7.58 -33.48
N SER A 575 -24.00 -7.17 -33.59
CA SER A 575 -24.41 -5.99 -34.34
C SER A 575 -25.23 -5.06 -33.45
N VAL A 576 -25.11 -3.76 -33.69
CA VAL A 576 -25.88 -2.72 -32.98
C VAL A 576 -26.31 -1.65 -33.97
N ARG A 577 -27.50 -1.08 -33.75
CA ARG A 577 -28.01 0.07 -34.47
C ARG A 577 -28.49 1.07 -33.44
N TYR A 578 -27.76 2.17 -33.31
CA TYR A 578 -28.16 3.30 -32.48
C TYR A 578 -28.97 4.29 -33.35
N SER A 579 -30.02 4.89 -32.79
CA SER A 579 -30.93 5.80 -33.52
C SER A 579 -30.31 7.16 -33.88
N ASP A 580 -29.27 7.57 -33.15
CA ASP A 580 -28.74 8.94 -33.12
C ASP A 580 -27.35 9.09 -33.77
N VAL A 581 -26.67 7.99 -34.08
CA VAL A 581 -25.29 8.00 -34.60
C VAL A 581 -25.17 8.40 -36.06
N GLU A 582 -26.26 8.66 -36.79
CA GLU A 582 -26.17 8.98 -38.22
C GLU A 582 -25.55 10.37 -38.47
N ASN A 583 -25.67 11.29 -37.51
CA ASN A 583 -24.98 12.58 -37.56
C ASN A 583 -23.57 12.56 -36.94
N ALA A 584 -23.15 11.45 -36.31
CA ALA A 584 -21.83 11.32 -35.70
C ALA A 584 -20.71 11.43 -36.75
N ASN A 585 -19.52 11.85 -36.31
CA ASN A 585 -18.38 12.07 -37.21
C ASN A 585 -18.07 10.80 -38.01
N SER A 586 -18.05 10.90 -39.34
CA SER A 586 -17.87 9.74 -40.24
C SER A 586 -16.57 8.97 -40.02
N THR A 587 -15.52 9.63 -39.50
CA THR A 587 -14.24 8.98 -39.12
C THR A 587 -14.27 8.30 -37.76
N LEU A 588 -15.33 8.55 -36.95
CA LEU A 588 -15.56 7.97 -35.63
C LEU A 588 -16.69 6.92 -35.63
N LYS A 589 -17.67 7.01 -36.53
CA LYS A 589 -18.77 6.02 -36.71
C LYS A 589 -18.31 4.55 -36.61
N PRO A 590 -17.24 4.09 -37.30
CA PRO A 590 -16.81 2.68 -37.22
C PRO A 590 -16.38 2.26 -35.81
N TYR A 591 -15.80 3.20 -35.04
CA TYR A 591 -15.35 2.95 -33.68
C TYR A 591 -16.48 2.84 -32.67
N ILE A 592 -17.66 3.42 -32.96
CA ILE A 592 -18.87 3.25 -32.13
C ILE A 592 -19.36 1.79 -32.21
N THR A 593 -19.39 1.21 -33.42
CA THR A 593 -19.69 -0.22 -33.62
C THR A 593 -18.60 -1.11 -33.02
N LEU A 594 -17.32 -0.80 -33.27
CA LEU A 594 -16.20 -1.58 -32.75
C LEU A 594 -16.15 -1.60 -31.21
N ALA A 595 -16.42 -0.47 -30.56
CA ALA A 595 -16.46 -0.39 -29.09
C ALA A 595 -17.58 -1.26 -28.48
N TYR A 596 -18.68 -1.47 -29.20
CA TYR A 596 -19.74 -2.42 -28.82
C TYR A 596 -19.30 -3.87 -29.02
N GLN A 597 -18.71 -4.19 -30.17
CA GLN A 597 -18.20 -5.54 -30.48
C GLN A 597 -17.04 -5.98 -29.58
N LEU A 598 -16.27 -5.04 -29.03
CA LEU A 598 -15.25 -5.26 -28.01
C LEU A 598 -15.80 -5.28 -26.57
N GLY A 599 -17.10 -5.00 -26.37
CA GLY A 599 -17.75 -4.91 -25.06
C GLY A 599 -17.34 -3.71 -24.20
N VAL A 600 -16.49 -2.81 -24.71
CA VAL A 600 -15.90 -1.69 -23.94
C VAL A 600 -16.83 -0.49 -23.81
N MET A 601 -17.72 -0.26 -24.78
CA MET A 601 -18.82 0.71 -24.65
C MET A 601 -20.15 0.10 -25.10
N LYS A 602 -21.25 0.63 -24.56
CA LYS A 602 -22.63 0.29 -24.93
C LYS A 602 -23.39 1.59 -25.17
N GLY A 603 -24.71 1.52 -25.37
CA GLY A 603 -25.55 2.71 -25.49
C GLY A 603 -25.59 3.58 -24.22
N SER A 604 -26.52 4.53 -24.21
CA SER A 604 -26.81 5.48 -23.12
C SER A 604 -26.92 4.90 -21.70
N GLY A 605 -27.31 3.62 -21.60
CA GLY A 605 -27.73 2.99 -20.34
C GLY A 605 -29.18 3.28 -19.94
N MET A 606 -29.90 4.15 -20.68
CA MET A 606 -31.30 4.49 -20.43
C MET A 606 -32.31 3.55 -21.11
N GLY A 607 -31.84 2.64 -21.99
CA GLY A 607 -32.70 1.66 -22.69
C GLY A 607 -33.42 2.20 -23.93
N ASP A 608 -33.16 3.46 -24.30
CA ASP A 608 -33.74 4.17 -25.45
C ASP A 608 -33.17 3.77 -26.82
N GLY A 609 -32.05 3.04 -26.85
CA GLY A 609 -31.39 2.63 -28.10
C GLY A 609 -30.46 3.69 -28.69
N GLU A 610 -30.12 4.75 -27.94
CA GLU A 610 -29.19 5.79 -28.37
C GLU A 610 -27.75 5.53 -27.87
N PHE A 611 -26.76 6.08 -28.55
CA PHE A 611 -25.36 6.08 -28.12
C PHE A 611 -24.95 7.38 -27.39
N ARG A 612 -25.58 8.49 -27.76
CA ARG A 612 -25.26 9.89 -27.44
C ARG A 612 -23.82 10.26 -27.84
N PRO A 613 -23.49 10.34 -29.15
CA PRO A 613 -22.12 10.52 -29.62
C PRO A 613 -21.48 11.83 -29.16
N PHE A 614 -22.24 12.93 -29.14
CA PHE A 614 -21.74 14.27 -28.82
C PHE A 614 -21.63 14.57 -27.33
N ASP A 615 -22.36 13.84 -26.48
CA ASP A 615 -22.34 14.02 -25.03
C ASP A 615 -20.94 13.77 -24.48
N ALA A 616 -20.59 14.53 -23.43
CA ALA A 616 -19.34 14.33 -22.72
C ALA A 616 -19.37 13.03 -21.92
N ILE A 617 -18.35 12.19 -22.08
CA ILE A 617 -18.20 10.99 -21.24
C ILE A 617 -17.81 11.39 -19.81
N THR A 618 -18.28 10.66 -18.81
CA THR A 618 -17.98 10.94 -17.41
C THR A 618 -16.65 10.31 -16.97
N LYS A 619 -15.99 10.89 -15.95
CA LYS A 619 -14.74 10.36 -15.40
C LYS A 619 -14.94 8.93 -14.87
N ALA A 620 -16.08 8.63 -14.24
CA ALA A 620 -16.44 7.30 -13.75
C ALA A 620 -16.62 6.27 -14.87
N GLU A 621 -17.25 6.63 -16.00
CA GLU A 621 -17.32 5.74 -17.16
C GLU A 621 -15.94 5.44 -17.73
N VAL A 622 -15.10 6.48 -17.92
CA VAL A 622 -13.72 6.30 -18.38
C VAL A 622 -12.95 5.38 -17.45
N ASN A 623 -13.08 5.55 -16.13
CA ASN A 623 -12.41 4.71 -15.15
C ASN A 623 -12.91 3.25 -15.18
N ALA A 624 -14.22 3.05 -15.19
CA ALA A 624 -14.82 1.71 -15.24
C ALA A 624 -14.45 0.97 -16.54
N VAL A 625 -14.50 1.63 -17.70
CA VAL A 625 -14.09 1.03 -18.98
C VAL A 625 -12.60 0.70 -18.98
N LEU A 626 -11.74 1.59 -18.47
CA LEU A 626 -10.30 1.37 -18.39
C LEU A 626 -9.92 0.18 -17.49
N ILE A 627 -10.51 0.09 -16.29
CA ILE A 627 -10.24 -1.01 -15.36
C ILE A 627 -10.81 -2.34 -15.89
N ARG A 628 -12.03 -2.36 -16.46
CA ARG A 628 -12.57 -3.54 -17.15
C ARG A 628 -11.65 -4.00 -18.28
N MET A 629 -11.10 -3.06 -19.06
CA MET A 629 -10.16 -3.37 -20.15
C MET A 629 -8.89 -4.04 -19.62
N ILE A 630 -8.18 -3.48 -18.63
CA ILE A 630 -6.90 -4.07 -18.17
C ILE A 630 -7.09 -5.39 -17.38
N LEU A 631 -8.21 -5.57 -16.68
CA LEU A 631 -8.51 -6.81 -15.96
C LEU A 631 -9.16 -7.91 -16.81
N LYS A 632 -9.71 -7.56 -18.00
CA LYS A 632 -10.63 -8.41 -18.78
C LYS A 632 -11.74 -9.03 -17.90
N SER A 633 -12.36 -8.21 -17.07
CA SER A 633 -13.47 -8.62 -16.21
C SER A 633 -14.34 -7.43 -15.79
N TYR A 634 -15.57 -7.71 -15.37
CA TYR A 634 -16.39 -6.79 -14.61
C TYR A 634 -16.06 -6.94 -13.11
N LEU A 635 -16.04 -5.83 -12.38
CA LEU A 635 -16.01 -5.82 -10.91
C LEU A 635 -17.44 -5.75 -10.36
N ASP A 636 -17.59 -5.80 -9.03
CA ASP A 636 -18.91 -5.64 -8.40
C ASP A 636 -19.51 -4.26 -8.71
N GLU A 637 -20.70 -4.31 -9.30
CA GLU A 637 -21.48 -3.17 -9.80
C GLU A 637 -22.79 -2.98 -9.01
N GLN A 638 -23.01 -3.77 -7.95
CA GLN A 638 -24.20 -3.66 -7.10
C GLN A 638 -24.22 -2.33 -6.34
N THR A 639 -25.34 -1.61 -6.45
CA THR A 639 -25.59 -0.35 -5.73
C THR A 639 -26.33 -0.61 -4.43
N SER A 640 -25.72 -0.29 -3.29
CA SER A 640 -26.31 -0.48 -1.96
C SER A 640 -25.97 0.67 -1.02
N GLY A 641 -26.99 1.35 -0.51
CA GLY A 641 -26.82 2.57 0.29
C GLY A 641 -25.98 3.62 -0.45
N ASN A 642 -24.81 3.96 0.11
CA ASN A 642 -23.87 4.93 -0.48
C ASN A 642 -22.90 4.31 -1.51
N LYS A 643 -22.96 3.00 -1.79
CA LYS A 643 -22.12 2.34 -2.79
C LYS A 643 -22.62 2.64 -4.20
N MET A 644 -21.81 3.35 -4.98
CA MET A 644 -22.07 3.64 -6.39
C MET A 644 -21.55 2.51 -7.27
N ARG A 645 -22.17 2.32 -8.44
CA ARG A 645 -21.80 1.30 -9.44
C ARG A 645 -20.33 1.35 -9.89
N TYR A 646 -19.66 2.49 -9.70
CA TYR A 646 -18.25 2.70 -10.03
C TYR A 646 -17.28 2.62 -8.83
N THR A 647 -17.75 2.26 -7.63
CA THR A 647 -16.93 2.26 -6.40
C THR A 647 -15.74 1.30 -6.46
N GLU A 648 -15.91 0.05 -6.90
CA GLU A 648 -14.77 -0.89 -6.97
C GLU A 648 -13.76 -0.50 -8.06
N TYR A 649 -14.22 0.03 -9.19
CA TYR A 649 -13.33 0.56 -10.23
C TYR A 649 -12.53 1.77 -9.72
N ASN A 650 -13.09 2.60 -8.84
CA ASN A 650 -12.35 3.68 -8.17
C ASN A 650 -11.31 3.16 -7.17
N LYS A 651 -11.64 2.11 -6.40
CA LYS A 651 -10.71 1.44 -5.48
C LYS A 651 -9.49 0.92 -6.25
N VAL A 652 -9.71 0.04 -7.23
CA VAL A 652 -8.62 -0.55 -8.05
C VAL A 652 -7.82 0.52 -8.79
N ALA A 653 -8.45 1.55 -9.36
CA ALA A 653 -7.73 2.64 -10.02
C ALA A 653 -6.89 3.51 -9.07
N THR A 654 -7.23 3.54 -7.78
CA THR A 654 -6.45 4.23 -6.74
C THR A 654 -5.31 3.35 -6.26
N ASP A 655 -5.57 2.06 -6.03
CA ASP A 655 -4.57 1.06 -5.61
C ASP A 655 -3.46 0.90 -6.67
N LEU A 656 -3.81 0.96 -7.97
CA LEU A 656 -2.87 0.95 -9.10
C LEU A 656 -2.24 2.33 -9.42
N GLY A 657 -2.54 3.37 -8.63
CA GLY A 657 -1.98 4.72 -8.81
C GLY A 657 -2.40 5.45 -10.10
N ILE A 658 -3.45 5.00 -10.77
CA ILE A 658 -3.97 5.59 -12.01
C ILE A 658 -4.66 6.93 -11.70
N ILE A 659 -5.48 6.96 -10.64
CA ILE A 659 -6.14 8.15 -10.10
C ILE A 659 -5.69 8.42 -8.66
N ASN A 660 -5.59 9.70 -8.30
CA ASN A 660 -5.31 10.19 -6.93
C ASN A 660 -6.53 10.86 -6.27
N GLN A 661 -7.63 10.98 -7.02
CA GLN A 661 -8.93 11.48 -6.60
C GLN A 661 -9.98 10.64 -7.31
N GLY A 662 -10.98 10.13 -6.59
CA GLY A 662 -12.02 9.26 -7.12
C GLY A 662 -12.71 9.82 -8.38
N ALA A 663 -13.20 8.95 -9.25
CA ALA A 663 -13.93 9.35 -10.45
C ALA A 663 -15.45 9.32 -10.19
N GLY A 664 -16.14 10.42 -10.46
CA GLY A 664 -17.60 10.51 -10.34
C GLY A 664 -18.28 10.71 -11.71
N ALA A 665 -19.53 11.15 -11.66
CA ALA A 665 -20.35 11.41 -12.83
C ALA A 665 -20.02 12.74 -13.55
N GLU A 666 -18.97 13.45 -13.14
CA GLU A 666 -18.52 14.67 -13.81
C GLU A 666 -17.95 14.40 -15.22
N PRO A 667 -18.26 15.26 -16.22
CA PRO A 667 -17.59 15.26 -17.53
C PRO A 667 -16.06 15.30 -17.40
N VAL A 668 -15.34 14.50 -18.20
CA VAL A 668 -13.88 14.40 -18.09
C VAL A 668 -13.13 15.09 -19.23
N LEU A 669 -12.14 15.91 -18.84
CA LEU A 669 -11.20 16.57 -19.74
C LEU A 669 -10.33 15.55 -20.49
N ARG A 670 -10.08 15.81 -21.78
CA ARG A 670 -9.21 14.98 -22.65
C ARG A 670 -7.81 14.79 -22.08
N ASN A 671 -7.25 15.80 -21.41
CA ASN A 671 -6.02 15.70 -20.62
C ASN A 671 -6.06 14.54 -19.60
N ASN A 672 -7.15 14.44 -18.84
CA ASN A 672 -7.27 13.50 -17.74
C ASN A 672 -7.44 12.07 -18.27
N VAL A 673 -8.18 11.89 -19.38
CA VAL A 673 -8.32 10.58 -20.04
C VAL A 673 -6.98 10.09 -20.58
N ALA A 674 -6.20 10.97 -21.24
CA ALA A 674 -4.85 10.64 -21.70
C ALA A 674 -3.94 10.20 -20.54
N LEU A 675 -3.94 10.94 -19.42
CA LEU A 675 -3.16 10.60 -18.23
C LEU A 675 -3.61 9.28 -17.58
N MET A 676 -4.91 9.00 -17.49
CA MET A 676 -5.44 7.75 -16.95
C MET A 676 -5.00 6.55 -17.81
N LEU A 677 -5.20 6.61 -19.13
CA LEU A 677 -4.76 5.57 -20.07
C LEU A 677 -3.25 5.36 -20.01
N PHE A 678 -2.47 6.44 -19.96
CA PHE A 678 -1.01 6.37 -19.90
C PHE A 678 -0.52 5.75 -18.59
N ARG A 679 -1.10 6.06 -17.42
CA ARG A 679 -0.71 5.42 -16.14
C ARG A 679 -1.14 3.96 -16.08
N ALA A 680 -2.33 3.63 -16.57
CA ALA A 680 -2.82 2.26 -16.65
C ALA A 680 -2.01 1.39 -17.62
N TYR A 681 -1.35 2.00 -18.61
CA TYR A 681 -0.44 1.32 -19.53
C TYR A 681 1.01 1.30 -19.02
N LYS A 682 1.61 2.45 -18.71
CA LYS A 682 3.06 2.61 -18.50
C LYS A 682 3.54 2.20 -17.10
N ASN A 683 2.70 2.30 -16.08
CA ASN A 683 3.09 2.08 -14.69
C ASN A 683 2.71 0.69 -14.15
N GLN A 684 2.24 -0.21 -15.02
CA GLN A 684 1.70 -1.53 -14.65
C GLN A 684 2.50 -2.65 -15.33
N VAL A 685 2.36 -3.88 -14.84
CA VAL A 685 2.92 -5.09 -15.47
C VAL A 685 1.78 -5.86 -16.16
N PHE A 686 1.99 -6.30 -17.40
CA PHE A 686 0.99 -7.05 -18.18
C PHE A 686 1.49 -8.44 -18.57
N ASP A 687 0.63 -9.43 -18.33
CA ASP A 687 0.83 -10.81 -18.77
C ASP A 687 0.08 -11.12 -20.06
N TRP A 688 0.63 -12.04 -20.84
CA TRP A 688 -0.02 -12.67 -21.97
C TRP A 688 -0.80 -13.91 -21.51
N ARG A 689 -2.09 -13.78 -21.20
CA ARG A 689 -2.91 -14.87 -20.63
C ARG A 689 -4.06 -15.27 -21.54
N ASP A 690 -4.45 -16.54 -21.46
CA ASP A 690 -5.67 -17.04 -22.09
C ASP A 690 -6.85 -16.95 -21.11
N ILE A 691 -7.85 -16.16 -21.50
CA ILE A 691 -9.11 -15.92 -20.79
C ILE A 691 -10.12 -15.71 -21.92
N ASP A 692 -10.88 -16.73 -22.31
CA ASP A 692 -11.65 -16.84 -23.57
C ASP A 692 -10.80 -16.83 -24.86
N TYR A 693 -9.76 -16.01 -24.90
CA TYR A 693 -8.70 -15.97 -25.90
C TYR A 693 -7.45 -15.25 -25.36
N PHE A 694 -6.27 -15.73 -25.79
CA PHE A 694 -4.97 -15.11 -25.55
C PHE A 694 -4.96 -13.62 -25.87
N SER A 695 -4.68 -12.81 -24.84
CA SER A 695 -4.61 -11.36 -24.93
C SER A 695 -3.90 -10.79 -23.68
N TYR A 696 -3.50 -9.51 -23.68
CA TYR A 696 -2.84 -8.94 -22.50
C TYR A 696 -3.83 -8.64 -21.38
N VAL A 697 -3.44 -8.90 -20.14
CA VAL A 697 -4.15 -8.49 -18.91
C VAL A 697 -3.12 -8.06 -17.87
N LEU A 698 -3.56 -7.29 -16.87
CA LEU A 698 -2.75 -6.94 -15.71
C LEU A 698 -2.19 -8.21 -15.04
N GLU A 699 -0.89 -8.26 -14.74
CA GLU A 699 -0.25 -9.39 -14.03
C GLU A 699 -0.94 -9.63 -12.67
N SER A 700 -1.18 -8.55 -11.92
CA SER A 700 -1.88 -8.55 -10.63
C SER A 700 -3.41 -8.65 -10.74
N ARG A 701 -3.98 -9.01 -11.90
CA ARG A 701 -5.43 -9.15 -12.14
C ARG A 701 -6.15 -9.91 -11.02
N ASP A 702 -5.57 -11.02 -10.58
CA ASP A 702 -6.23 -11.97 -9.66
C ASP A 702 -6.21 -11.50 -8.19
N LEU A 703 -5.64 -10.32 -7.92
CA LEU A 703 -5.87 -9.57 -6.67
C LEU A 703 -7.19 -8.79 -6.69
N PHE A 704 -7.79 -8.61 -7.88
CA PHE A 704 -8.97 -7.76 -8.11
C PHE A 704 -10.16 -8.51 -8.70
N VAL A 705 -9.92 -9.61 -9.41
CA VAL A 705 -10.96 -10.47 -10.02
C VAL A 705 -11.03 -11.78 -9.26
N LYS A 706 -12.26 -12.19 -8.91
CA LYS A 706 -12.59 -13.44 -8.22
C LYS A 706 -12.93 -14.55 -9.21
#